data_AF-A0A6A5YD50-F1
#
_entry.id   AF-A0A6A5YD50-F1
#
_cell.length_a   1.000
_cell.length_b   1.000
_cell.length_c   1.000
_cell.angle_alpha   90.00
_cell.angle_beta   90.00
_cell.angle_gamma   90.00
#
_symmetry.space_group_name_H-M   'P 1'
#
loop_
_entity.id
_entity.type
_entity.pdbx_description
1 polymer ?
#
loop_
_entity_poly.entity_id
_entity_poly.type
_entity_poly.pdbx_seq_one_letter_code
_entity_poly.pdbx_strand_id
1 'polypeptide(L)'
;MTDATRSAIIKANPIAHGLHAFRDSARSLVQGPAGSSSMGAPGRIDDERLRGHALDLLTALMTLPASRSLPSGTREMSLLVDLSRLIHPVTSGDFDVQRIRPLLTAVLTHESDSDVWEKVYELIAESTATTDANVSTPPPRDPPRTPSVQQTPPPRVPSRIPSFQQTPTNYSSGSLWNPSELRRHVDPILKAEVRDNLRIDHPDVFKTFFGKIPKLAEIAAAVLQSCKEEDPPLFQEDIGWVNWPTGCEEASVLQFLRTHFEKFLLLADNSGFRPPKSRRCITEPNRPISGAVSTRKLDIGLAYGSDNGLDESKGRSHDWSDILVPGELKSNPQEDNHNSTWLDLIRYAREIFSAQATRRFVLGFTLCGSIMRIWECDRLGVVGSTPYDINKEAPMFVSIIMGYFWMSEEELGFDPTIAEEGRPYISIQRGVQTERICLEKLIMRQRSVAGRATTCWKGFVRDAPDQALVIKDSWEYEERPEEGLLLKEATEVGVENVARHYYHEIVRIGNAVDDVVENVRKGLSDTVGRNPLQLPTAPFESITGPATSLTSGPARGRSRSRTQTTGQKRSLSRVHASMPPPKRPKRSSSDSPVKQGGRNRVHRRLIMRDAGKSFYEADSLRGIPTGLLGGIKGHESLLDAKILHRDISIGNVMLTMAEDDGFLIDLDLAIKIDREKASGAPSKTGTKVFMAIGALYGENHNFMHDLESFFWVLFLICTQWTGPGSSISKTKYESWNYKDTEELADLKMGIVVEEDRFTAEVEREFTAQCKPLIPCILELREELFPGGRRPRGEDRQLYSRMKSVLERAIETLDTTVQQ
;
A
#
# COMPACT_ATOMS: atom_id res chain seq x y z
N MET A 1 14.50 -11.21 -35.36
CA MET A 1 14.63 -12.69 -35.29
C MET A 1 14.76 -13.23 -36.71
N THR A 2 14.91 -14.54 -36.93
CA THR A 2 14.74 -15.10 -38.28
C THR A 2 13.26 -15.15 -38.64
N ASP A 3 12.96 -15.04 -39.93
CA ASP A 3 11.59 -15.04 -40.46
C ASP A 3 10.84 -16.34 -40.13
N ALA A 4 11.55 -17.48 -40.14
CA ALA A 4 11.04 -18.77 -39.65
C ALA A 4 10.47 -18.72 -38.21
N THR A 5 10.97 -17.84 -37.34
CA THR A 5 10.41 -17.66 -35.99
C THR A 5 9.06 -16.93 -36.02
N ARG A 6 8.90 -15.89 -36.87
CA ARG A 6 7.60 -15.22 -37.08
C ARG A 6 6.59 -16.21 -37.64
N SER A 7 6.94 -16.95 -38.71
CA SER A 7 6.07 -17.95 -39.33
C SER A 7 5.60 -19.03 -38.34
N ALA A 8 6.46 -19.46 -37.41
CA ALA A 8 6.10 -20.41 -36.36
C ALA A 8 5.10 -19.82 -35.34
N ILE A 9 5.30 -18.57 -34.91
CA ILE A 9 4.41 -17.87 -33.97
C ILE A 9 3.02 -17.64 -34.58
N ILE A 10 2.96 -17.23 -35.86
CA ILE A 10 1.71 -17.01 -36.59
C ILE A 10 0.95 -18.33 -36.77
N LYS A 11 1.63 -19.42 -37.16
CA LYS A 11 1.00 -20.75 -37.28
C LYS A 11 0.50 -21.32 -35.95
N ALA A 12 1.11 -20.93 -34.83
CA ALA A 12 0.64 -21.29 -33.49
C ALA A 12 -0.50 -20.38 -32.97
N ASN A 13 -0.69 -19.19 -33.54
CA ASN A 13 -1.66 -18.18 -33.12
C ASN A 13 -2.37 -17.56 -34.36
N PRO A 14 -3.14 -18.34 -35.13
CA PRO A 14 -3.81 -17.83 -36.31
C PRO A 14 -4.85 -16.76 -35.95
N ILE A 15 -5.09 -15.83 -36.88
CA ILE A 15 -6.08 -14.75 -36.74
C ILE A 15 -7.50 -15.33 -36.66
N ALA A 16 -7.77 -16.35 -37.47
CA ALA A 16 -9.05 -17.07 -37.53
C ALA A 16 -10.26 -16.10 -37.57
N HIS A 17 -11.15 -16.18 -36.60
CA HIS A 17 -12.34 -15.31 -36.50
C HIS A 17 -12.09 -13.98 -35.79
N GLY A 18 -10.89 -13.71 -35.28
CA GLY A 18 -10.60 -12.55 -34.42
C GLY A 18 -10.79 -11.18 -35.08
N LEU A 19 -10.78 -11.12 -36.41
CA LEU A 19 -11.10 -9.89 -37.18
C LEU A 19 -12.49 -9.91 -37.82
N HIS A 20 -13.39 -10.85 -37.47
CA HIS A 20 -14.74 -10.90 -38.06
C HIS A 20 -15.57 -9.65 -37.71
N ALA A 21 -15.68 -9.30 -36.43
CA ALA A 21 -16.44 -8.11 -36.01
C ALA A 21 -15.94 -6.82 -36.69
N PHE A 22 -14.62 -6.71 -36.90
CA PHE A 22 -14.03 -5.62 -37.68
C PHE A 22 -14.45 -5.67 -39.16
N ARG A 23 -14.32 -6.83 -39.83
CA ARG A 23 -14.74 -7.04 -41.23
C ARG A 23 -16.24 -6.81 -41.44
N ASP A 24 -17.06 -7.06 -40.43
CA ASP A 24 -18.50 -6.83 -40.45
C ASP A 24 -18.81 -5.33 -40.39
N SER A 25 -18.17 -4.58 -39.49
CA SER A 25 -18.26 -3.12 -39.41
C SER A 25 -17.73 -2.43 -40.69
N ALA A 26 -16.50 -2.78 -41.10
CA ALA A 26 -15.78 -2.15 -42.20
C ALA A 26 -16.31 -2.53 -43.59
N ARG A 27 -17.22 -3.52 -43.72
CA ARG A 27 -17.93 -3.79 -44.98
C ARG A 27 -18.74 -2.59 -45.48
N SER A 28 -19.18 -1.72 -44.57
CA SER A 28 -19.83 -0.44 -44.88
C SER A 28 -18.94 0.57 -45.61
N LEU A 29 -17.61 0.35 -45.65
CA LEU A 29 -16.64 1.22 -46.32
C LEU A 29 -16.47 0.93 -47.81
N VAL A 30 -16.76 -0.31 -48.23
CA VAL A 30 -16.54 -0.82 -49.60
C VAL A 30 -17.81 -0.72 -50.44
N GLN A 31 -18.98 -0.82 -49.82
CA GLN A 31 -20.28 -0.65 -50.49
C GLN A 31 -20.67 0.83 -50.54
N GLY A 32 -20.26 1.52 -51.60
CA GLY A 32 -20.85 2.82 -51.96
C GLY A 32 -22.35 2.69 -52.28
N PRO A 33 -23.09 3.83 -52.36
CA PRO A 33 -24.54 3.81 -52.59
C PRO A 33 -24.90 3.00 -53.84
N ALA A 34 -25.87 2.09 -53.70
CA ALA A 34 -26.27 1.16 -54.77
C ALA A 34 -26.95 1.90 -55.94
N GLY A 35 -26.18 2.37 -56.91
CA GLY A 35 -26.76 3.18 -57.99
C GLY A 35 -25.84 3.81 -59.05
N SER A 36 -24.60 3.34 -59.28
CA SER A 36 -23.88 3.71 -60.51
C SER A 36 -22.93 2.62 -61.01
N SER A 37 -23.06 2.28 -62.30
CA SER A 37 -22.22 1.30 -62.99
C SER A 37 -21.23 2.00 -63.93
N SER A 38 -20.02 2.27 -63.43
CA SER A 38 -18.91 2.77 -64.26
C SER A 38 -17.56 2.35 -63.67
N MET A 39 -16.65 1.83 -64.50
CA MET A 39 -15.26 1.60 -64.09
C MET A 39 -14.49 2.93 -64.16
N GLY A 40 -14.33 3.60 -63.01
CA GLY A 40 -13.59 4.86 -62.94
C GLY A 40 -13.29 5.31 -61.50
N ALA A 41 -12.10 4.94 -61.01
CA ALA A 41 -11.47 5.33 -59.74
C ALA A 41 -12.20 4.98 -58.41
N PRO A 42 -11.49 4.52 -57.37
CA PRO A 42 -12.05 4.46 -56.02
C PRO A 42 -12.35 5.87 -55.49
N GLY A 43 -13.56 6.09 -55.00
CA GLY A 43 -13.94 7.35 -54.36
C GLY A 43 -13.10 7.65 -53.12
N ARG A 44 -12.86 8.93 -52.83
CA ARG A 44 -12.19 9.36 -51.59
C ARG A 44 -13.00 8.89 -50.38
N ILE A 45 -12.46 7.92 -49.63
CA ILE A 45 -12.80 7.71 -48.23
C ILE A 45 -12.30 8.94 -47.47
N ASP A 46 -13.19 9.54 -46.69
CA ASP A 46 -12.93 10.69 -45.82
C ASP A 46 -11.96 10.34 -44.68
N ASP A 47 -11.08 11.26 -44.32
CA ASP A 47 -9.96 11.02 -43.39
C ASP A 47 -10.44 10.79 -41.95
N GLU A 48 -11.52 11.43 -41.51
CA GLU A 48 -12.09 11.16 -40.18
C GLU A 48 -12.70 9.75 -40.10
N ARG A 49 -13.42 9.32 -41.15
CA ARG A 49 -13.97 7.96 -41.23
C ARG A 49 -12.88 6.91 -41.35
N LEU A 50 -11.80 7.21 -42.06
CA LEU A 50 -10.61 6.36 -42.14
C LEU A 50 -9.87 6.29 -40.78
N ARG A 51 -9.84 7.38 -40.01
CA ARG A 51 -9.28 7.44 -38.64
C ARG A 51 -10.08 6.59 -37.65
N GLY A 52 -11.42 6.63 -37.71
CA GLY A 52 -12.26 5.74 -36.89
C GLY A 52 -11.94 4.27 -37.13
N HIS A 53 -11.98 3.82 -38.38
CA HIS A 53 -11.68 2.43 -38.72
C HIS A 53 -10.20 2.04 -38.56
N ALA A 54 -9.27 3.00 -38.59
CA ALA A 54 -7.89 2.78 -38.20
C ALA A 54 -7.76 2.41 -36.72
N LEU A 55 -8.45 3.12 -35.83
CA LEU A 55 -8.48 2.83 -34.40
C LEU A 55 -9.18 1.50 -34.10
N ASP A 56 -10.31 1.21 -34.76
CA ASP A 56 -10.98 -0.10 -34.68
C ASP A 56 -10.03 -1.25 -35.06
N LEU A 57 -9.30 -1.10 -36.18
CA LEU A 57 -8.41 -2.12 -36.73
C LEU A 57 -7.18 -2.36 -35.83
N LEU A 58 -6.51 -1.29 -35.41
CA LEU A 58 -5.37 -1.39 -34.49
C LEU A 58 -5.80 -2.05 -33.17
N THR A 59 -6.95 -1.64 -32.61
CA THR A 59 -7.53 -2.24 -31.39
C THR A 59 -7.82 -3.72 -31.59
N ALA A 60 -8.46 -4.11 -32.70
CA ALA A 60 -8.74 -5.51 -33.01
C ALA A 60 -7.46 -6.34 -33.11
N LEU A 61 -6.42 -5.84 -33.81
CA LEU A 61 -5.12 -6.50 -33.92
C LEU A 61 -4.42 -6.68 -32.56
N MET A 62 -4.55 -5.71 -31.64
CA MET A 62 -4.03 -5.79 -30.28
C MET A 62 -4.72 -6.87 -29.41
N THR A 63 -5.95 -7.28 -29.73
CA THR A 63 -6.62 -8.39 -29.02
C THR A 63 -6.10 -9.77 -29.42
N LEU A 64 -5.51 -9.91 -30.62
CA LEU A 64 -5.08 -11.20 -31.16
C LEU A 64 -3.88 -11.78 -30.37
N PRO A 65 -3.88 -13.07 -29.99
CA PRO A 65 -2.79 -13.68 -29.22
C PRO A 65 -1.39 -13.58 -29.87
N ALA A 66 -1.34 -13.51 -31.20
CA ALA A 66 -0.11 -13.30 -31.94
C ALA A 66 0.58 -11.96 -31.60
N SER A 67 -0.16 -10.86 -31.35
CA SER A 67 0.41 -9.55 -31.05
C SER A 67 1.31 -9.55 -29.79
N ARG A 68 0.94 -10.35 -28.79
CA ARG A 68 1.70 -10.54 -27.53
C ARG A 68 2.97 -11.38 -27.72
N SER A 69 2.95 -12.25 -28.73
CA SER A 69 3.97 -13.28 -28.96
C SER A 69 4.96 -12.90 -30.05
N LEU A 70 4.55 -12.06 -31.00
CA LEU A 70 5.37 -11.53 -32.09
C LEU A 70 6.35 -10.47 -31.54
N PRO A 71 7.62 -10.47 -31.99
CA PRO A 71 8.62 -9.49 -31.56
C PRO A 71 8.33 -8.11 -32.18
N SER A 72 8.64 -7.04 -31.47
CA SER A 72 8.62 -5.67 -32.00
C SER A 72 9.56 -5.52 -33.21
N GLY A 73 9.24 -4.58 -34.10
CA GLY A 73 10.15 -4.13 -35.15
C GLY A 73 11.41 -3.46 -34.57
N THR A 74 11.27 -2.83 -33.40
CA THR A 74 12.35 -2.23 -32.61
C THR A 74 12.81 -3.23 -31.52
N ARG A 75 14.12 -3.32 -31.25
CA ARG A 75 14.72 -4.59 -30.76
C ARG A 75 14.45 -5.02 -29.30
N GLU A 76 13.51 -4.40 -28.57
CA GLU A 76 13.42 -4.56 -27.11
C GLU A 76 12.04 -5.01 -26.56
N MET A 77 10.97 -5.10 -27.36
CA MET A 77 9.60 -5.42 -26.87
C MET A 77 8.80 -6.36 -27.80
N SER A 78 7.50 -6.54 -27.55
CA SER A 78 6.55 -7.28 -28.40
C SER A 78 5.71 -6.36 -29.30
N LEU A 79 5.14 -6.93 -30.36
CA LEU A 79 4.38 -6.22 -31.39
C LEU A 79 3.14 -5.50 -30.83
N LEU A 80 2.55 -6.00 -29.74
CA LEU A 80 1.48 -5.34 -29.00
C LEU A 80 1.86 -3.91 -28.55
N VAL A 81 3.13 -3.68 -28.19
CA VAL A 81 3.60 -2.36 -27.73
C VAL A 81 3.86 -1.41 -28.90
N ASP A 82 4.25 -1.93 -30.07
CA ASP A 82 4.33 -1.12 -31.29
C ASP A 82 2.93 -0.69 -31.75
N LEU A 83 1.95 -1.60 -31.70
CA LEU A 83 0.55 -1.32 -32.02
C LEU A 83 -0.06 -0.29 -31.06
N SER A 84 0.16 -0.41 -29.74
CA SER A 84 -0.38 0.57 -28.79
C SER A 84 0.23 1.97 -28.97
N ARG A 85 1.49 2.06 -29.40
CA ARG A 85 2.15 3.32 -29.74
C ARG A 85 1.57 4.01 -30.98
N LEU A 86 0.94 3.28 -31.91
CA LEU A 86 0.25 3.85 -33.07
C LEU A 86 -1.10 4.49 -32.70
N ILE A 87 -1.76 4.07 -31.62
CA ILE A 87 -3.07 4.60 -31.20
C ILE A 87 -3.01 6.11 -30.91
N HIS A 88 -1.96 6.59 -30.21
CA HIS A 88 -1.89 7.98 -29.80
C HIS A 88 -1.73 8.96 -30.99
N PRO A 89 -0.78 8.77 -31.94
CA PRO A 89 -0.70 9.59 -33.15
C PRO A 89 -1.95 9.54 -34.04
N VAL A 90 -2.62 8.37 -34.15
CA VAL A 90 -3.87 8.25 -34.93
C VAL A 90 -4.99 9.07 -34.29
N THR A 91 -5.08 9.08 -32.95
CA THR A 91 -6.09 9.87 -32.21
C THR A 91 -5.76 11.36 -32.16
N SER A 92 -4.50 11.76 -32.02
CA SER A 92 -4.11 13.19 -31.97
C SER A 92 -4.20 13.90 -33.32
N GLY A 93 -4.16 13.14 -34.42
CA GLY A 93 -4.10 13.66 -35.78
C GLY A 93 -2.67 13.81 -36.33
N ASP A 94 -1.64 13.53 -35.54
CA ASP A 94 -0.22 13.55 -35.94
C ASP A 94 0.20 12.32 -36.78
N PHE A 95 -0.76 11.53 -37.26
CA PHE A 95 -0.55 10.36 -38.09
C PHE A 95 -1.20 10.50 -39.47
N ASP A 96 -0.41 10.21 -40.51
CA ASP A 96 -0.87 10.08 -41.89
C ASP A 96 -1.74 8.83 -42.06
N VAL A 97 -3.05 9.01 -41.84
CA VAL A 97 -4.06 7.95 -41.82
C VAL A 97 -4.20 7.20 -43.16
N GLN A 98 -3.69 7.77 -44.25
CA GLN A 98 -3.62 7.11 -45.55
C GLN A 98 -2.72 5.86 -45.52
N ARG A 99 -1.69 5.84 -44.65
CA ARG A 99 -0.75 4.70 -44.52
C ARG A 99 -1.41 3.42 -44.00
N ILE A 100 -2.59 3.49 -43.37
CA ILE A 100 -3.34 2.30 -42.92
C ILE A 100 -4.05 1.58 -44.07
N ARG A 101 -4.21 2.22 -45.25
CA ARG A 101 -4.93 1.62 -46.39
C ARG A 101 -4.43 0.24 -46.84
N PRO A 102 -3.12 -0.06 -46.97
CA PRO A 102 -2.64 -1.40 -47.36
C PRO A 102 -3.02 -2.49 -46.35
N LEU A 103 -2.89 -2.21 -45.05
CA LEU A 103 -3.27 -3.13 -43.97
C LEU A 103 -4.80 -3.33 -43.92
N LEU A 104 -5.57 -2.24 -44.09
CA LEU A 104 -7.02 -2.27 -44.18
C LEU A 104 -7.50 -3.10 -45.38
N THR A 105 -6.87 -2.94 -46.55
CA THR A 105 -7.14 -3.76 -47.74
C THR A 105 -6.87 -5.23 -47.46
N ALA A 106 -5.69 -5.61 -46.98
CA ALA A 106 -5.34 -7.01 -46.70
C ALA A 106 -6.32 -7.72 -45.75
N VAL A 107 -6.78 -7.00 -44.72
CA VAL A 107 -7.77 -7.52 -43.77
C VAL A 107 -9.15 -7.69 -44.40
N LEU A 108 -9.56 -6.80 -45.30
CA LEU A 108 -10.85 -6.85 -46.02
C LEU A 108 -10.87 -7.83 -47.20
N THR A 109 -9.74 -8.04 -47.88
CA THR A 109 -9.60 -9.01 -48.99
C THR A 109 -9.44 -10.45 -48.53
N HIS A 110 -9.29 -10.68 -47.22
CA HIS A 110 -8.96 -11.97 -46.62
C HIS A 110 -7.63 -12.55 -47.13
N GLU A 111 -6.60 -11.71 -47.23
CA GLU A 111 -5.21 -12.14 -47.38
C GLU A 111 -4.75 -12.99 -46.18
N SER A 112 -3.63 -13.72 -46.31
CA SER A 112 -3.24 -14.69 -45.30
C SER A 112 -2.78 -14.02 -44.01
N ASP A 113 -2.87 -14.73 -42.90
CA ASP A 113 -2.37 -14.27 -41.60
C ASP A 113 -0.91 -13.79 -41.67
N SER A 114 -0.09 -14.35 -42.57
CA SER A 114 1.30 -13.91 -42.76
C SER A 114 1.39 -12.54 -43.43
N ASP A 115 0.54 -12.29 -44.43
CA ASP A 115 0.53 -11.03 -45.19
C ASP A 115 -0.02 -9.89 -44.32
N VAL A 116 -1.11 -10.16 -43.58
CA VAL A 116 -1.69 -9.22 -42.62
C VAL A 116 -0.68 -8.80 -41.56
N TRP A 117 0.08 -9.74 -40.97
CA TRP A 117 1.10 -9.40 -39.98
C TRP A 117 2.32 -8.69 -40.58
N GLU A 118 2.72 -8.97 -41.83
CA GLU A 118 3.82 -8.22 -42.46
C GLU A 118 3.39 -6.78 -42.81
N LYS A 119 2.13 -6.56 -43.23
CA LYS A 119 1.56 -5.21 -43.39
C LYS A 119 1.50 -4.41 -42.08
N VAL A 120 1.41 -5.07 -40.92
CA VAL A 120 1.59 -4.42 -39.61
C VAL A 120 3.05 -3.99 -39.40
N TYR A 121 4.03 -4.83 -39.74
CA TYR A 121 5.44 -4.46 -39.62
C TYR A 121 5.86 -3.33 -40.56
N GLU A 122 5.36 -3.31 -41.81
CA GLU A 122 5.55 -2.20 -42.75
C GLU A 122 5.07 -0.87 -42.14
N LEU A 123 3.84 -0.86 -41.61
CA LEU A 123 3.23 0.33 -40.99
C LEU A 123 4.06 0.89 -39.82
N ILE A 124 4.66 0.02 -39.01
CA ILE A 124 5.51 0.38 -37.86
C ILE A 124 6.90 0.87 -38.32
N ALA A 125 7.46 0.28 -39.38
CA ALA A 125 8.72 0.74 -39.96
C ALA A 125 8.57 2.12 -40.61
N GLU A 126 7.47 2.36 -41.33
CA GLU A 126 7.18 3.66 -41.95
C GLU A 126 6.87 4.76 -40.93
N SER A 127 6.19 4.46 -39.83
CA SER A 127 5.92 5.45 -38.79
C SER A 127 7.22 5.92 -38.12
N THR A 128 8.08 4.97 -37.71
CA THR A 128 9.36 5.25 -37.02
C THR A 128 10.42 5.93 -37.89
N ALA A 129 10.39 5.73 -39.22
CA ALA A 129 11.27 6.48 -40.13
C ALA A 129 10.96 7.98 -40.21
N THR A 130 9.71 8.39 -39.92
CA THR A 130 9.28 9.79 -40.06
C THR A 130 9.87 10.73 -39.00
N THR A 131 10.31 10.21 -37.86
CA THR A 131 10.80 11.02 -36.72
C THR A 131 12.24 11.53 -36.83
N ASP A 132 13.10 10.88 -37.62
CA ASP A 132 14.54 11.21 -37.69
C ASP A 132 14.88 12.34 -38.70
N ALA A 133 13.92 12.75 -39.54
CA ALA A 133 14.17 13.66 -40.67
C ALA A 133 14.41 15.14 -40.29
N ASN A 134 14.07 15.56 -39.06
CA ASN A 134 14.04 16.97 -38.64
C ASN A 134 15.34 17.48 -37.97
N VAL A 135 16.51 16.95 -38.37
CA VAL A 135 17.83 17.44 -37.93
C VAL A 135 18.55 18.16 -39.07
N SER A 136 18.20 19.43 -39.29
CA SER A 136 18.82 20.27 -40.32
C SER A 136 20.30 20.56 -40.02
N THR A 137 21.14 20.44 -41.06
CA THR A 137 22.59 20.68 -40.99
C THR A 137 22.96 22.17 -40.89
N PRO A 138 24.06 22.53 -40.21
CA PRO A 138 24.51 23.92 -40.10
C PRO A 138 25.33 24.39 -41.32
N PRO A 139 25.32 25.71 -41.64
CA PRO A 139 26.14 26.30 -42.70
C PRO A 139 27.65 26.36 -42.35
N PRO A 140 28.54 26.56 -43.34
CA PRO A 140 29.99 26.49 -43.16
C PRO A 140 30.59 27.68 -42.38
N ARG A 141 31.83 27.50 -41.91
CA ARG A 141 32.58 28.47 -41.10
C ARG A 141 33.44 29.42 -41.95
N ASP A 142 33.48 30.68 -41.55
CA ASP A 142 34.53 31.65 -41.91
C ASP A 142 35.65 31.73 -40.83
N PRO A 143 36.85 32.27 -41.16
CA PRO A 143 38.05 32.18 -40.32
C PRO A 143 38.17 33.24 -39.21
N PRO A 144 39.04 33.03 -38.20
CA PRO A 144 39.01 33.79 -36.94
C PRO A 144 39.70 35.16 -36.99
N ARG A 145 39.25 36.07 -36.12
CA ARG A 145 40.00 37.25 -35.65
C ARG A 145 39.92 37.39 -34.13
N THR A 146 40.98 37.96 -33.56
CA THR A 146 41.21 38.12 -32.11
C THR A 146 40.96 39.60 -31.68
N PRO A 147 41.24 40.07 -30.46
CA PRO A 147 40.14 40.38 -29.53
C PRO A 147 40.09 41.83 -29.02
N SER A 148 38.89 42.31 -28.64
CA SER A 148 38.71 43.62 -28.00
C SER A 148 37.56 43.64 -26.96
N VAL A 149 37.96 43.50 -25.69
CA VAL A 149 37.55 44.26 -24.47
C VAL A 149 36.16 44.94 -24.40
N GLN A 150 35.54 44.87 -23.21
CA GLN A 150 34.33 45.57 -22.72
C GLN A 150 33.00 45.09 -23.35
N GLN A 151 31.91 44.78 -22.63
CA GLN A 151 31.53 45.07 -21.22
C GLN A 151 30.84 43.84 -20.55
N THR A 152 30.69 43.85 -19.21
CA THR A 152 30.09 42.76 -18.43
C THR A 152 28.63 43.02 -18.01
N PRO A 153 27.67 42.15 -18.39
CA PRO A 153 26.39 42.02 -17.69
C PRO A 153 26.56 41.33 -16.32
N PRO A 154 25.60 41.44 -15.38
CA PRO A 154 25.68 40.78 -14.07
C PRO A 154 25.58 39.25 -14.19
N PRO A 155 26.09 38.50 -13.19
CA PRO A 155 26.08 37.04 -13.22
C PRO A 155 24.65 36.49 -13.16
N ARG A 156 24.24 35.75 -14.20
CA ARG A 156 23.05 34.90 -14.12
C ARG A 156 23.33 33.76 -13.16
N VAL A 157 22.59 33.68 -12.05
CA VAL A 157 22.60 32.52 -11.15
C VAL A 157 22.22 31.27 -11.96
N PRO A 158 23.05 30.20 -11.99
CA PRO A 158 22.71 28.99 -12.72
C PRO A 158 21.60 28.22 -12.01
N SER A 159 20.35 28.37 -12.45
CA SER A 159 19.20 27.60 -12.00
C SER A 159 19.27 26.14 -12.50
N ARG A 160 20.20 25.37 -11.94
CA ARG A 160 20.30 23.92 -12.08
C ARG A 160 20.29 23.25 -10.71
N ILE A 161 19.10 23.20 -10.12
CA ILE A 161 18.81 22.25 -9.04
C ILE A 161 19.04 20.84 -9.63
N PRO A 162 19.86 19.97 -9.00
CA PRO A 162 20.01 18.60 -9.46
C PRO A 162 18.68 17.86 -9.34
N SER A 163 18.23 17.20 -10.42
CA SER A 163 16.99 16.43 -10.41
C SER A 163 17.17 15.12 -9.65
N PHE A 164 17.18 15.19 -8.32
CA PHE A 164 17.24 14.02 -7.45
C PHE A 164 16.01 13.12 -7.66
N GLN A 165 16.22 11.81 -7.71
CA GLN A 165 15.12 10.86 -7.85
C GLN A 165 14.20 10.93 -6.62
N GLN A 166 12.91 11.15 -6.86
CA GLN A 166 11.90 11.19 -5.82
C GLN A 166 11.69 9.79 -5.21
N THR A 167 11.55 9.73 -3.89
CA THR A 167 11.11 8.52 -3.17
C THR A 167 9.77 8.03 -3.75
N PRO A 168 9.66 6.77 -4.22
CA PRO A 168 8.42 6.24 -4.82
C PRO A 168 7.19 6.38 -3.91
N THR A 169 5.98 6.40 -4.46
CA THR A 169 4.75 6.45 -3.66
C THR A 169 4.09 5.07 -3.60
N ASN A 170 3.88 4.56 -2.40
CA ASN A 170 3.03 3.38 -2.13
C ASN A 170 1.76 3.82 -1.38
N TYR A 171 0.74 2.95 -1.35
CA TYR A 171 -0.52 3.20 -0.66
C TYR A 171 -0.82 2.05 0.31
N SER A 172 -1.33 2.35 1.52
CA SER A 172 -1.68 1.36 2.55
C SER A 172 -3.13 1.53 3.00
N SER A 173 -3.64 0.61 3.83
CA SER A 173 -5.00 0.71 4.39
C SER A 173 -5.26 2.03 5.12
N GLY A 174 -4.23 2.53 5.78
CA GLY A 174 -4.24 3.77 6.55
C GLY A 174 -4.02 5.06 5.76
N SER A 175 -3.81 5.00 4.44
CA SER A 175 -3.71 6.18 3.55
C SER A 175 -4.89 6.28 2.57
N LEU A 176 -6.01 5.65 2.92
CA LEU A 176 -7.27 5.73 2.20
C LEU A 176 -8.22 6.69 2.92
N TRP A 177 -8.94 7.49 2.14
CA TRP A 177 -9.95 8.42 2.64
C TRP A 177 -11.32 7.74 2.65
N ASN A 178 -11.94 7.66 3.83
CA ASN A 178 -13.18 6.91 4.09
C ASN A 178 -13.16 5.45 3.54
N PRO A 179 -12.24 4.58 4.01
CA PRO A 179 -12.08 3.23 3.49
C PRO A 179 -13.31 2.34 3.75
N SER A 180 -13.62 1.50 2.76
CA SER A 180 -14.75 0.58 2.79
C SER A 180 -14.36 -0.78 3.41
N GLU A 181 -15.01 -1.14 4.52
CA GLU A 181 -14.74 -2.37 5.28
C GLU A 181 -15.27 -3.68 4.63
N LEU A 182 -15.64 -3.63 3.35
CA LEU A 182 -16.02 -4.79 2.54
C LEU A 182 -14.77 -5.63 2.23
N ARG A 183 -14.82 -6.95 2.50
CA ARG A 183 -13.71 -7.90 2.27
C ARG A 183 -13.06 -7.76 0.87
N ARG A 184 -13.87 -7.57 -0.19
CA ARG A 184 -13.39 -7.38 -1.56
C ARG A 184 -12.46 -6.17 -1.76
N HIS A 185 -12.53 -5.17 -0.88
CA HIS A 185 -11.65 -4.01 -0.87
C HIS A 185 -10.52 -4.19 0.16
N VAL A 186 -10.82 -4.70 1.36
CA VAL A 186 -9.86 -4.87 2.47
C VAL A 186 -8.81 -5.95 2.19
N ASP A 187 -9.20 -7.13 1.69
CA ASP A 187 -8.28 -8.27 1.53
C ASP A 187 -7.15 -8.00 0.51
N PRO A 188 -7.37 -7.35 -0.65
CA PRO A 188 -6.29 -6.92 -1.54
C PRO A 188 -5.31 -5.93 -0.89
N ILE A 189 -5.80 -5.04 -0.02
CA ILE A 189 -4.96 -4.05 0.67
C ILE A 189 -4.08 -4.74 1.70
N LEU A 190 -4.64 -5.61 2.55
CA LEU A 190 -3.85 -6.35 3.55
C LEU A 190 -2.79 -7.26 2.90
N LYS A 191 -3.13 -7.92 1.77
CA LYS A 191 -2.17 -8.66 0.93
C LYS A 191 -1.06 -7.79 0.31
N ALA A 192 -1.26 -6.48 0.17
CA ALA A 192 -0.22 -5.55 -0.27
C ALA A 192 0.59 -5.04 0.92
N GLU A 193 -0.07 -4.76 2.04
CA GLU A 193 0.51 -4.20 3.27
C GLU A 193 1.55 -5.13 3.93
N VAL A 194 1.29 -6.44 3.99
CA VAL A 194 2.25 -7.42 4.52
C VAL A 194 3.14 -8.06 3.45
N ARG A 195 2.98 -7.72 2.16
CA ARG A 195 3.48 -8.51 1.02
C ARG A 195 4.95 -8.89 1.13
N ASP A 196 5.80 -7.91 1.40
CA ASP A 196 7.25 -8.05 1.29
C ASP A 196 7.84 -8.68 2.57
N ASN A 197 7.14 -8.54 3.70
CA ASN A 197 7.57 -8.90 5.05
C ASN A 197 6.74 -10.04 5.67
N LEU A 198 5.95 -10.77 4.88
CA LEU A 198 5.30 -12.01 5.30
C LEU A 198 6.30 -13.16 5.26
N ARG A 199 6.61 -13.72 6.43
CA ARG A 199 7.46 -14.91 6.60
C ARG A 199 6.65 -16.03 7.25
N ILE A 200 6.82 -17.25 6.76
CA ILE A 200 6.29 -18.49 7.37
C ILE A 200 7.39 -19.55 7.42
N ASP A 201 7.20 -20.54 8.29
CA ASP A 201 8.19 -21.59 8.59
C ASP A 201 9.48 -21.06 9.25
N HIS A 202 9.39 -19.98 10.04
CA HIS A 202 10.54 -19.49 10.81
C HIS A 202 10.71 -20.31 12.12
N PRO A 203 11.85 -20.98 12.36
CA PRO A 203 11.99 -21.93 13.48
C PRO A 203 12.02 -21.25 14.87
N ASP A 204 12.77 -20.16 15.06
CA ASP A 204 12.98 -19.58 16.40
C ASP A 204 11.77 -18.82 16.99
N VAL A 205 10.63 -18.69 16.31
CA VAL A 205 9.48 -17.87 16.79
C VAL A 205 9.03 -18.27 18.21
N PHE A 206 8.86 -19.57 18.47
CA PHE A 206 8.53 -20.05 19.81
C PHE A 206 9.62 -19.66 20.84
N LYS A 207 10.87 -19.94 20.53
CA LYS A 207 12.02 -19.64 21.41
C LYS A 207 12.15 -18.13 21.71
N THR A 208 11.82 -17.26 20.76
CA THR A 208 11.88 -15.81 20.91
C THR A 208 10.76 -15.24 21.78
N PHE A 209 9.52 -15.70 21.61
CA PHE A 209 8.37 -15.15 22.35
C PHE A 209 8.09 -15.88 23.66
N PHE A 210 8.37 -17.18 23.75
CA PHE A 210 8.06 -18.03 24.89
C PHE A 210 9.30 -18.39 25.72
N GLY A 211 10.47 -18.52 25.10
CA GLY A 211 11.71 -18.98 25.75
C GLY A 211 12.32 -18.02 26.78
N LYS A 212 11.73 -16.84 27.00
CA LYS A 212 12.10 -15.89 28.08
C LYS A 212 11.08 -15.83 29.22
N ILE A 213 9.91 -16.46 29.09
CA ILE A 213 8.84 -16.42 30.09
C ILE A 213 9.30 -17.16 31.36
N PRO A 214 9.31 -16.51 32.55
CA PRO A 214 9.80 -17.12 33.77
C PRO A 214 9.11 -18.45 34.10
N LYS A 215 9.91 -19.49 34.37
CA LYS A 215 9.47 -20.85 34.74
C LYS A 215 8.57 -21.59 33.74
N LEU A 216 8.36 -21.10 32.51
CA LEU A 216 7.41 -21.72 31.57
C LEU A 216 7.67 -23.21 31.32
N ALA A 217 8.94 -23.62 31.23
CA ALA A 217 9.30 -25.03 31.06
C ALA A 217 8.97 -25.89 32.30
N GLU A 218 9.10 -25.35 33.53
CA GLU A 218 8.69 -26.02 34.76
C GLU A 218 7.16 -26.20 34.81
N ILE A 219 6.44 -25.11 34.49
CA ILE A 219 4.97 -25.06 34.48
C ILE A 219 4.40 -26.05 33.46
N ALA A 220 4.91 -26.01 32.22
CA ALA A 220 4.43 -26.88 31.14
C ALA A 220 4.77 -28.35 31.36
N ALA A 221 5.93 -28.66 31.96
CA ALA A 221 6.29 -30.02 32.35
C ALA A 221 5.38 -30.55 33.48
N ALA A 222 5.10 -29.74 34.51
CA ALA A 222 4.20 -30.11 35.60
C ALA A 222 2.78 -30.36 35.09
N VAL A 223 2.20 -29.41 34.33
CA VAL A 223 0.85 -29.55 33.76
C VAL A 223 0.76 -30.78 32.85
N LEU A 224 1.72 -30.99 31.94
CA LEU A 224 1.70 -32.15 31.04
C LEU A 224 1.86 -33.47 31.80
N GLN A 225 2.64 -33.51 32.88
CA GLN A 225 2.75 -34.71 33.71
C GLN A 225 1.42 -35.01 34.43
N SER A 226 0.78 -34.00 35.04
CA SER A 226 -0.56 -34.16 35.62
C SER A 226 -1.61 -34.57 34.58
N CYS A 227 -1.52 -34.09 33.33
CA CYS A 227 -2.39 -34.54 32.24
C CYS A 227 -2.26 -36.05 31.89
N LYS A 228 -1.15 -36.70 32.26
CA LYS A 228 -0.97 -38.17 32.14
C LYS A 228 -1.41 -38.94 33.38
N GLU A 229 -1.46 -38.27 34.54
CA GLU A 229 -1.74 -38.85 35.86
C GLU A 229 -3.20 -38.67 36.32
N GLU A 230 -3.97 -37.79 35.67
CA GLU A 230 -5.43 -37.71 35.80
C GLU A 230 -6.11 -39.06 35.53
N ASP A 231 -7.23 -39.33 36.22
CA ASP A 231 -8.08 -40.50 35.99
C ASP A 231 -9.50 -40.04 35.54
N PRO A 232 -9.89 -40.25 34.26
CA PRO A 232 -9.08 -40.78 33.16
C PRO A 232 -8.07 -39.74 32.61
N PRO A 233 -6.94 -40.20 32.01
CA PRO A 233 -5.88 -39.31 31.54
C PRO A 233 -6.33 -38.44 30.35
N LEU A 234 -5.75 -37.24 30.26
CA LEU A 234 -6.04 -36.24 29.24
C LEU A 234 -5.09 -36.34 28.04
N PHE A 235 -3.88 -36.84 28.28
CA PHE A 235 -2.88 -37.14 27.25
C PHE A 235 -2.33 -38.55 27.44
N GLN A 236 -2.18 -39.29 26.34
CA GLN A 236 -1.56 -40.62 26.33
C GLN A 236 -0.41 -40.62 25.33
N GLU A 237 0.75 -41.15 25.75
CA GLU A 237 1.91 -41.32 24.87
C GLU A 237 1.55 -42.27 23.70
N ASP A 238 2.17 -42.06 22.54
CA ASP A 238 1.86 -42.66 21.23
C ASP A 238 0.43 -42.44 20.67
N ILE A 239 -0.54 -42.00 21.46
CA ILE A 239 -1.95 -41.80 21.04
C ILE A 239 -2.29 -40.32 20.83
N GLY A 240 -1.82 -39.41 21.69
CA GLY A 240 -2.11 -37.98 21.64
C GLY A 240 -3.12 -37.51 22.70
N TRP A 241 -3.84 -36.43 22.40
CA TRP A 241 -4.83 -35.85 23.32
C TRP A 241 -6.14 -36.64 23.33
N VAL A 242 -6.61 -36.98 24.52
CA VAL A 242 -7.84 -37.76 24.71
C VAL A 242 -9.06 -36.87 24.42
N ASN A 243 -10.02 -37.42 23.67
CA ASN A 243 -11.16 -36.68 23.08
C ASN A 243 -10.79 -35.66 22.00
N TRP A 244 -9.59 -35.72 21.39
CA TRP A 244 -9.31 -34.94 20.18
C TRP A 244 -10.28 -35.35 19.03
N PRO A 245 -11.02 -34.41 18.42
CA PRO A 245 -12.09 -34.74 17.46
C PRO A 245 -11.54 -35.18 16.09
N THR A 246 -11.83 -36.41 15.69
CA THR A 246 -11.30 -37.03 14.45
C THR A 246 -11.70 -36.29 13.17
N GLY A 247 -12.88 -35.67 13.12
CA GLY A 247 -13.34 -34.85 11.99
C GLY A 247 -12.89 -33.38 12.07
N CYS A 248 -12.30 -32.97 13.21
CA CYS A 248 -11.85 -31.61 13.49
C CYS A 248 -12.94 -30.54 13.25
N GLU A 249 -14.20 -30.86 13.53
CA GLU A 249 -15.32 -29.94 13.39
C GLU A 249 -15.19 -28.78 14.40
N GLU A 250 -15.39 -27.55 13.91
CA GLU A 250 -15.20 -26.29 14.65
C GLU A 250 -15.75 -26.33 16.08
N ALA A 251 -17.02 -26.70 16.27
CA ALA A 251 -17.66 -26.78 17.58
C ALA A 251 -17.04 -27.85 18.50
N SER A 252 -16.63 -29.00 17.93
CA SER A 252 -15.96 -30.08 18.67
C SER A 252 -14.56 -29.65 19.12
N VAL A 253 -13.80 -28.98 18.24
CA VAL A 253 -12.46 -28.45 18.54
C VAL A 253 -12.55 -27.35 19.60
N LEU A 254 -13.53 -26.44 19.51
CA LEU A 254 -13.73 -25.39 20.50
C LEU A 254 -14.10 -25.94 21.88
N GLN A 255 -14.99 -26.94 21.96
CA GLN A 255 -15.31 -27.59 23.23
C GLN A 255 -14.08 -28.32 23.80
N PHE A 256 -13.29 -29.00 22.97
CA PHE A 256 -12.01 -29.60 23.37
C PHE A 256 -11.05 -28.55 23.94
N LEU A 257 -10.81 -27.45 23.22
CA LEU A 257 -9.86 -26.40 23.61
C LEU A 257 -10.29 -25.69 24.89
N ARG A 258 -11.57 -25.30 25.02
CA ARG A 258 -12.10 -24.69 26.24
C ARG A 258 -11.85 -25.60 27.46
N THR A 259 -12.26 -26.87 27.36
CA THR A 259 -12.13 -27.85 28.44
C THR A 259 -10.67 -28.06 28.84
N HIS A 260 -9.75 -28.16 27.87
CA HIS A 260 -8.33 -28.37 28.15
C HIS A 260 -7.65 -27.13 28.71
N PHE A 261 -7.99 -25.91 28.24
CA PHE A 261 -7.38 -24.69 28.76
C PHE A 261 -7.82 -24.42 30.21
N GLU A 262 -9.10 -24.67 30.53
CA GLU A 262 -9.63 -24.62 31.90
C GLU A 262 -8.93 -25.67 32.81
N LYS A 263 -8.74 -26.90 32.33
CA LYS A 263 -7.98 -27.93 33.06
C LYS A 263 -6.50 -27.60 33.22
N PHE A 264 -5.82 -27.06 32.21
CA PHE A 264 -4.40 -26.70 32.31
C PHE A 264 -4.15 -25.64 33.39
N LEU A 265 -5.04 -24.65 33.53
CA LEU A 265 -4.99 -23.67 34.61
C LEU A 265 -5.21 -24.31 36.00
N LEU A 266 -6.16 -25.24 36.11
CA LEU A 266 -6.41 -25.96 37.37
C LEU A 266 -5.22 -26.85 37.79
N LEU A 267 -4.65 -27.60 36.86
CA LEU A 267 -3.48 -28.46 37.11
C LEU A 267 -2.22 -27.64 37.43
N ALA A 268 -2.08 -26.44 36.85
CA ALA A 268 -1.04 -25.48 37.22
C ALA A 268 -1.23 -24.96 38.66
N ASP A 269 -2.45 -24.60 39.06
CA ASP A 269 -2.72 -24.14 40.44
C ASP A 269 -2.49 -25.24 41.47
N ASN A 270 -2.93 -26.46 41.18
CA ASN A 270 -2.64 -27.66 42.00
C ASN A 270 -1.12 -27.90 42.13
N SER A 271 -0.34 -27.53 41.12
CA SER A 271 1.13 -27.58 41.12
C SER A 271 1.80 -26.36 41.76
N GLY A 272 1.04 -25.41 42.32
CA GLY A 272 1.52 -24.19 42.96
C GLY A 272 1.86 -23.04 42.00
N PHE A 273 1.48 -23.14 40.72
CA PHE A 273 1.74 -22.14 39.69
C PHE A 273 0.47 -21.32 39.36
N ARG A 274 0.48 -20.02 39.69
CA ARG A 274 -0.61 -19.07 39.37
C ARG A 274 -0.18 -18.05 38.31
N PRO A 275 -1.05 -17.70 37.34
CA PRO A 275 -0.74 -16.67 36.35
C PRO A 275 -0.77 -15.26 37.00
N PRO A 276 -0.03 -14.28 36.46
CA PRO A 276 0.09 -12.94 37.06
C PRO A 276 -1.15 -12.06 36.88
N LYS A 277 -2.02 -12.38 35.91
CA LYS A 277 -3.35 -11.78 35.73
C LYS A 277 -4.36 -12.86 35.37
N SER A 278 -5.61 -12.71 35.80
CA SER A 278 -6.70 -13.63 35.43
C SER A 278 -6.98 -13.55 33.93
N ARG A 279 -6.98 -14.69 33.24
CA ARG A 279 -7.22 -14.80 31.79
C ARG A 279 -8.07 -16.03 31.49
N ARG A 280 -8.90 -15.95 30.45
CA ARG A 280 -9.80 -17.04 30.03
C ARG A 280 -9.86 -17.22 28.52
N CYS A 281 -10.29 -18.42 28.12
CA CYS A 281 -10.64 -18.73 26.74
C CYS A 281 -12.00 -18.13 26.37
N ILE A 282 -12.12 -17.60 25.16
CA ILE A 282 -13.37 -17.20 24.51
C ILE A 282 -13.56 -18.11 23.30
N THR A 283 -14.74 -18.73 23.19
CA THR A 283 -15.13 -19.63 22.10
C THR A 283 -16.53 -19.26 21.60
N GLU A 284 -16.67 -18.06 21.03
CA GLU A 284 -17.95 -17.54 20.50
C GLU A 284 -17.95 -17.36 18.96
N PRO A 285 -17.58 -18.37 18.15
CA PRO A 285 -17.40 -18.26 16.69
C PRO A 285 -18.67 -17.83 15.95
N ASN A 286 -19.84 -17.95 16.59
CA ASN A 286 -21.13 -17.61 15.99
C ASN A 286 -21.67 -16.24 16.37
N ARG A 287 -20.97 -15.47 17.22
CA ARG A 287 -21.35 -14.11 17.61
C ARG A 287 -20.34 -13.09 17.06
N PRO A 288 -20.80 -11.96 16.48
CA PRO A 288 -19.94 -10.81 16.26
C PRO A 288 -19.51 -10.21 17.61
N ILE A 289 -18.20 -10.05 17.82
CA ILE A 289 -17.63 -9.39 19.00
C ILE A 289 -17.87 -7.87 18.90
N SER A 290 -18.21 -7.20 20.00
CA SER A 290 -18.43 -5.74 20.03
C SER A 290 -17.13 -4.93 19.94
N GLY A 291 -17.21 -3.63 19.68
CA GLY A 291 -16.04 -2.77 19.45
C GLY A 291 -15.37 -3.00 18.09
N ALA A 292 -15.80 -4.01 17.33
CA ALA A 292 -15.34 -4.28 15.97
C ALA A 292 -15.72 -3.12 15.04
N VAL A 293 -14.80 -2.71 14.18
CA VAL A 293 -15.07 -1.73 13.12
C VAL A 293 -15.98 -2.34 12.05
N SER A 294 -15.82 -3.64 11.84
CA SER A 294 -16.57 -4.42 10.87
C SER A 294 -17.14 -5.66 11.56
N THR A 295 -18.28 -6.19 11.12
CA THR A 295 -18.82 -7.41 11.77
C THR A 295 -17.86 -8.58 11.56
N ARG A 296 -17.27 -9.04 12.67
CA ARG A 296 -16.25 -10.10 12.72
C ARG A 296 -16.59 -11.08 13.83
N LYS A 297 -16.60 -12.35 13.43
CA LYS A 297 -16.60 -13.53 14.30
C LYS A 297 -15.14 -13.91 14.54
N LEU A 298 -14.77 -14.18 15.78
CA LEU A 298 -13.47 -14.73 16.17
C LEU A 298 -13.71 -16.19 16.58
N ASP A 299 -12.97 -17.12 15.98
CA ASP A 299 -13.18 -18.55 16.25
C ASP A 299 -12.86 -18.87 17.71
N ILE A 300 -11.66 -18.49 18.14
CA ILE A 300 -11.16 -18.63 19.50
C ILE A 300 -10.27 -17.44 19.87
N GLY A 301 -10.22 -17.09 21.16
CA GLY A 301 -9.23 -16.13 21.65
C GLY A 301 -8.96 -16.28 23.15
N LEU A 302 -7.90 -15.62 23.62
CA LEU A 302 -7.62 -15.43 25.04
C LEU A 302 -7.85 -13.96 25.41
N ALA A 303 -8.51 -13.74 26.54
CA ALA A 303 -8.87 -12.43 27.05
C ALA A 303 -8.72 -12.36 28.57
N TYR A 304 -8.88 -11.18 29.15
CA TYR A 304 -8.93 -11.04 30.61
C TYR A 304 -10.15 -11.76 31.23
N GLY A 305 -9.93 -12.39 32.38
CA GLY A 305 -10.99 -12.88 33.24
C GLY A 305 -11.57 -11.73 34.05
N SER A 306 -12.89 -11.73 34.28
CA SER A 306 -13.53 -10.76 35.16
C SER A 306 -13.36 -11.17 36.63
N ASP A 307 -12.81 -10.28 37.48
CA ASP A 307 -12.55 -10.57 38.90
C ASP A 307 -13.80 -10.98 39.70
N ASN A 308 -14.99 -10.55 39.25
CA ASN A 308 -16.26 -11.04 39.76
C ASN A 308 -16.57 -12.43 39.16
N GLY A 309 -16.18 -13.49 39.86
CA GLY A 309 -16.49 -14.89 39.55
C GLY A 309 -17.97 -15.29 39.75
N LEU A 310 -18.90 -14.42 39.34
CA LEU A 310 -20.34 -14.62 39.40
C LEU A 310 -21.00 -14.16 38.09
N ASP A 311 -21.93 -14.98 37.59
CA ASP A 311 -22.77 -14.75 36.40
C ASP A 311 -22.18 -15.11 35.02
N GLU A 312 -21.70 -16.35 34.85
CA GLU A 312 -21.64 -17.00 33.51
C GLU A 312 -23.04 -17.14 32.86
N SER A 313 -24.11 -17.07 33.66
CA SER A 313 -25.51 -17.22 33.25
C SER A 313 -26.08 -16.04 32.42
N LYS A 314 -25.37 -14.91 32.32
CA LYS A 314 -25.70 -13.83 31.39
C LYS A 314 -24.60 -13.71 30.33
N GLY A 315 -24.98 -13.93 29.07
CA GLY A 315 -24.10 -13.81 27.91
C GLY A 315 -23.57 -12.37 27.75
N ARG A 316 -22.44 -12.09 28.40
CA ARG A 316 -21.77 -10.79 28.40
C ARG A 316 -21.04 -10.61 27.07
N SER A 317 -21.49 -9.65 26.25
CA SER A 317 -20.84 -9.31 24.98
C SER A 317 -19.37 -8.99 25.24
N HIS A 318 -18.48 -9.75 24.62
CA HIS A 318 -17.06 -9.48 24.60
C HIS A 318 -16.74 -8.37 23.61
N ASP A 319 -15.72 -7.57 23.92
CA ASP A 319 -15.23 -6.49 23.07
C ASP A 319 -13.86 -6.82 22.47
N TRP A 320 -13.53 -6.28 21.29
CA TRP A 320 -12.18 -6.45 20.72
C TRP A 320 -11.08 -5.82 21.58
N SER A 321 -11.42 -4.88 22.47
CA SER A 321 -10.51 -4.39 23.50
C SER A 321 -10.14 -5.45 24.56
N ASP A 322 -10.98 -6.45 24.81
CA ASP A 322 -10.69 -7.56 25.75
C ASP A 322 -9.69 -8.59 25.18
N ILE A 323 -9.59 -8.71 23.85
CA ILE A 323 -8.91 -9.82 23.17
C ILE A 323 -7.39 -9.62 23.17
N LEU A 324 -6.66 -10.48 23.88
CA LEU A 324 -5.21 -10.40 24.02
C LEU A 324 -4.48 -11.17 22.92
N VAL A 325 -4.99 -12.36 22.57
CA VAL A 325 -4.40 -13.31 21.61
C VAL A 325 -5.55 -13.91 20.79
N PRO A 326 -5.64 -13.67 19.47
CA PRO A 326 -6.61 -14.31 18.60
C PRO A 326 -6.12 -15.68 18.11
N GLY A 327 -7.06 -16.58 17.84
CA GLY A 327 -6.81 -17.83 17.14
C GLY A 327 -7.82 -18.08 16.02
N GLU A 328 -7.36 -18.78 14.99
CA GLU A 328 -8.10 -19.14 13.77
C GLU A 328 -8.14 -20.66 13.64
N LEU A 329 -9.31 -21.23 13.35
CA LEU A 329 -9.54 -22.68 13.30
C LEU A 329 -9.93 -23.15 11.90
N LYS A 330 -9.26 -24.20 11.40
CA LYS A 330 -9.67 -24.93 10.17
C LYS A 330 -9.74 -26.42 10.46
N SER A 331 -10.72 -27.14 9.90
CA SER A 331 -10.81 -28.59 10.07
C SER A 331 -9.75 -29.37 9.27
N ASN A 332 -9.26 -28.78 8.17
CA ASN A 332 -8.33 -29.43 7.24
C ASN A 332 -6.85 -29.02 7.50
N PRO A 333 -5.96 -29.96 7.84
CA PRO A 333 -4.51 -29.69 8.00
C PRO A 333 -3.84 -29.02 6.80
N GLN A 334 -4.34 -29.22 5.58
CA GLN A 334 -3.76 -28.60 4.37
C GLN A 334 -4.00 -27.08 4.30
N GLU A 335 -4.90 -26.53 5.13
CA GLU A 335 -5.19 -25.09 5.15
C GLU A 335 -4.18 -24.26 5.98
N ASP A 336 -3.26 -24.89 6.74
CA ASP A 336 -2.16 -24.23 7.45
C ASP A 336 -1.33 -23.29 6.54
N ASN A 337 -1.12 -23.71 5.30
CA ASN A 337 -0.37 -22.95 4.29
C ASN A 337 -1.25 -22.20 3.29
N HIS A 338 -2.57 -22.20 3.49
CA HIS A 338 -3.50 -21.61 2.53
C HIS A 338 -3.71 -20.12 2.78
N ASN A 339 -3.87 -19.35 1.68
CA ASN A 339 -3.90 -17.90 1.72
C ASN A 339 -5.13 -17.31 2.44
N SER A 340 -6.19 -18.08 2.67
CA SER A 340 -7.31 -17.65 3.54
C SER A 340 -6.87 -17.60 5.00
N THR A 341 -6.39 -18.71 5.54
CA THR A 341 -6.14 -18.93 6.97
C THR A 341 -5.31 -17.85 7.63
N TRP A 342 -4.15 -17.51 7.06
CA TRP A 342 -3.30 -16.47 7.64
C TRP A 342 -3.85 -15.04 7.39
N LEU A 343 -4.64 -14.80 6.34
CA LEU A 343 -5.37 -13.54 6.19
C LEU A 343 -6.51 -13.42 7.17
N ASP A 344 -7.17 -14.53 7.49
CA ASP A 344 -8.28 -14.56 8.43
C ASP A 344 -7.79 -14.11 9.82
N LEU A 345 -6.65 -14.65 10.29
CA LEU A 345 -5.93 -14.20 11.49
C LEU A 345 -5.40 -12.74 11.41
N ILE A 346 -4.84 -12.31 10.27
CA ILE A 346 -4.37 -10.91 10.08
C ILE A 346 -5.53 -9.91 10.22
N ARG A 347 -6.75 -10.26 9.79
CA ARG A 347 -7.92 -9.40 10.03
C ARG A 347 -8.26 -9.30 11.53
N TYR A 348 -8.08 -10.36 12.32
CA TYR A 348 -8.21 -10.28 13.77
C TYR A 348 -7.15 -9.38 14.40
N ALA A 349 -5.88 -9.49 13.97
CA ALA A 349 -4.83 -8.58 14.40
C ALA A 349 -5.15 -7.11 14.06
N ARG A 350 -5.78 -6.83 12.90
CA ARG A 350 -6.25 -5.48 12.54
C ARG A 350 -7.34 -4.93 13.46
N GLU A 351 -8.35 -5.74 13.83
CA GLU A 351 -9.41 -5.29 14.75
C GLU A 351 -8.83 -5.09 16.17
N ILE A 352 -7.96 -5.98 16.65
CA ILE A 352 -7.21 -5.82 17.92
C ILE A 352 -6.38 -4.52 17.89
N PHE A 353 -5.59 -4.28 16.85
CA PHE A 353 -4.83 -3.03 16.70
C PHE A 353 -5.73 -1.79 16.63
N SER A 354 -6.99 -1.92 16.20
CA SER A 354 -7.95 -0.82 16.12
C SER A 354 -8.60 -0.52 17.49
N ALA A 355 -8.91 -1.56 18.28
CA ALA A 355 -9.49 -1.42 19.62
C ALA A 355 -8.46 -1.11 20.72
N GLN A 356 -7.27 -1.73 20.65
CA GLN A 356 -6.18 -1.55 21.61
C GLN A 356 -5.12 -0.58 21.05
N ALA A 357 -5.30 0.72 21.33
CA ALA A 357 -4.40 1.76 20.83
C ALA A 357 -2.93 1.58 21.28
N THR A 358 -2.70 1.06 22.49
CA THR A 358 -1.36 0.83 23.06
C THR A 358 -0.64 -0.43 22.55
N ARG A 359 -1.18 -1.15 21.54
CA ARG A 359 -0.52 -2.32 20.94
C ARG A 359 0.61 -1.94 19.99
N ARG A 360 1.80 -2.46 20.29
CA ARG A 360 3.01 -2.47 19.44
C ARG A 360 2.97 -3.62 18.42
N PHE A 361 2.73 -4.84 18.91
CA PHE A 361 2.57 -6.08 18.14
C PHE A 361 1.41 -6.94 18.68
N VAL A 362 1.02 -7.99 17.95
CA VAL A 362 0.02 -8.99 18.36
C VAL A 362 0.55 -10.39 18.11
N LEU A 363 0.55 -11.24 19.14
CA LEU A 363 0.76 -12.68 19.01
C LEU A 363 -0.58 -13.39 18.82
N GLY A 364 -0.60 -14.46 18.02
CA GLY A 364 -1.79 -15.28 17.73
C GLY A 364 -1.43 -16.70 17.29
N PHE A 365 -2.42 -17.51 16.95
CA PHE A 365 -2.19 -18.87 16.44
C PHE A 365 -3.19 -19.30 15.36
N THR A 366 -2.80 -20.25 14.52
CA THR A 366 -3.71 -21.04 13.68
C THR A 366 -3.69 -22.48 14.14
N LEU A 367 -4.84 -23.17 14.07
CA LEU A 367 -4.94 -24.61 14.31
C LEU A 367 -5.74 -25.24 13.16
N CYS A 368 -5.05 -26.02 12.33
CA CYS A 368 -5.58 -26.63 11.11
C CYS A 368 -5.55 -28.15 11.26
N GLY A 369 -6.71 -28.76 11.55
CA GLY A 369 -6.76 -30.07 12.18
C GLY A 369 -5.92 -30.05 13.47
N SER A 370 -4.98 -30.97 13.64
CA SER A 370 -4.03 -30.96 14.78
C SER A 370 -2.75 -30.13 14.53
N ILE A 371 -2.62 -29.48 13.37
CA ILE A 371 -1.42 -28.69 13.02
C ILE A 371 -1.56 -27.28 13.57
N MET A 372 -0.77 -26.94 14.58
CA MET A 372 -0.71 -25.61 15.19
C MET A 372 0.48 -24.81 14.66
N ARG A 373 0.27 -23.51 14.45
CA ARG A 373 1.34 -22.55 14.12
C ARG A 373 1.17 -21.28 14.93
N ILE A 374 2.28 -20.76 15.45
CA ILE A 374 2.34 -19.50 16.19
C ILE A 374 2.56 -18.37 15.17
N TRP A 375 1.89 -17.24 15.38
CA TRP A 375 2.00 -16.06 14.53
C TRP A 375 2.31 -14.82 15.36
N GLU A 376 3.09 -13.95 14.75
CA GLU A 376 3.48 -12.62 15.22
C GLU A 376 3.08 -11.63 14.12
N CYS A 377 2.38 -10.55 14.50
CA CYS A 377 1.96 -9.46 13.61
C CYS A 377 2.43 -8.11 14.17
N ASP A 378 3.27 -7.40 13.42
CA ASP A 378 3.89 -6.13 13.82
C ASP A 378 3.72 -5.03 12.76
N ARG A 379 4.55 -3.98 12.87
CA ARG A 379 4.50 -2.78 12.04
C ARG A 379 5.31 -2.90 10.75
N LEU A 380 6.13 -3.94 10.59
CA LEU A 380 6.79 -4.30 9.34
C LEU A 380 5.99 -5.33 8.53
N GLY A 381 5.41 -6.34 9.17
CA GLY A 381 4.75 -7.46 8.51
C GLY A 381 4.26 -8.52 9.49
N VAL A 382 4.47 -9.79 9.14
CA VAL A 382 3.92 -10.95 9.86
C VAL A 382 4.90 -12.12 9.80
N VAL A 383 5.17 -12.75 10.95
CA VAL A 383 6.09 -13.90 11.06
C VAL A 383 5.36 -15.11 11.67
N GLY A 384 5.23 -16.17 10.89
CA GLY A 384 4.71 -17.47 11.33
C GLY A 384 5.83 -18.46 11.68
N SER A 385 5.66 -19.21 12.77
CA SER A 385 6.57 -20.28 13.19
C SER A 385 6.64 -21.41 12.15
N THR A 386 7.51 -22.40 12.35
CA THR A 386 7.28 -23.74 11.79
C THR A 386 5.96 -24.33 12.35
N PRO A 387 5.25 -25.20 11.59
CA PRO A 387 4.08 -25.90 12.09
C PRO A 387 4.48 -27.03 13.06
N TYR A 388 3.62 -27.32 14.03
CA TYR A 388 3.76 -28.40 15.02
C TYR A 388 2.48 -29.25 15.06
N ASP A 389 2.57 -30.55 15.29
CA ASP A 389 1.39 -31.42 15.46
C ASP A 389 1.10 -31.63 16.95
N ILE A 390 0.02 -31.02 17.46
CA ILE A 390 -0.23 -30.96 18.92
C ILE A 390 -0.42 -32.34 19.57
N ASN A 391 -0.79 -33.36 18.79
CA ASN A 391 -0.93 -34.74 19.26
C ASN A 391 0.41 -35.48 19.37
N LYS A 392 1.44 -35.05 18.62
CA LYS A 392 2.81 -35.59 18.70
C LYS A 392 3.70 -34.74 19.62
N GLU A 393 3.45 -33.43 19.65
CA GLU A 393 4.29 -32.41 20.28
C GLU A 393 3.56 -31.75 21.46
N ALA A 394 2.90 -32.56 22.30
CA ALA A 394 2.17 -32.09 23.49
C ALA A 394 2.97 -31.13 24.41
N PRO A 395 4.30 -31.28 24.63
CA PRO A 395 5.09 -30.29 25.36
C PRO A 395 5.05 -28.88 24.73
N MET A 396 5.03 -28.78 23.39
CA MET A 396 4.90 -27.51 22.68
C MET A 396 3.49 -26.94 22.86
N PHE A 397 2.44 -27.76 22.70
CA PHE A 397 1.05 -27.31 22.88
C PHE A 397 0.81 -26.74 24.28
N VAL A 398 1.18 -27.48 25.34
CA VAL A 398 1.06 -26.99 26.72
C VAL A 398 1.92 -25.74 26.94
N SER A 399 3.16 -25.69 26.44
CA SER A 399 4.02 -24.52 26.60
C SER A 399 3.48 -23.26 25.90
N ILE A 400 2.83 -23.40 24.74
CA ILE A 400 2.22 -22.26 24.03
C ILE A 400 1.02 -21.73 24.82
N ILE A 401 0.11 -22.60 25.26
CA ILE A 401 -1.09 -22.18 25.99
C ILE A 401 -0.75 -21.61 27.37
N MET A 402 0.11 -22.29 28.13
CA MET A 402 0.58 -21.79 29.43
C MET A 402 1.41 -20.51 29.27
N GLY A 403 2.15 -20.37 28.17
CA GLY A 403 2.86 -19.14 27.82
C GLY A 403 1.93 -17.95 27.69
N TYR A 404 0.87 -18.05 26.89
CA TYR A 404 -0.13 -16.98 26.76
C TYR A 404 -0.85 -16.65 28.08
N PHE A 405 -1.01 -17.62 28.99
CA PHE A 405 -1.52 -17.35 30.34
C PHE A 405 -0.51 -16.64 31.25
N TRP A 406 0.80 -16.84 31.07
CA TRP A 406 1.85 -16.26 31.92
C TRP A 406 2.50 -14.96 31.41
N MET A 407 2.46 -14.67 30.11
CA MET A 407 3.07 -13.46 29.53
C MET A 407 2.65 -12.17 30.27
N SER A 408 3.60 -11.29 30.54
CA SER A 408 3.33 -9.90 30.93
C SER A 408 2.62 -9.12 29.81
N GLU A 409 2.14 -7.91 30.11
CA GLU A 409 1.55 -7.02 29.10
C GLU A 409 2.57 -6.57 28.04
N GLU A 410 3.82 -6.35 28.44
CA GLU A 410 4.91 -6.05 27.52
C GLU A 410 5.20 -7.24 26.58
N GLU A 411 5.29 -8.47 27.11
CA GLU A 411 5.54 -9.69 26.32
C GLU A 411 4.38 -10.03 25.38
N LEU A 412 3.14 -9.71 25.77
CA LEU A 412 1.99 -9.79 24.88
C LEU A 412 2.04 -8.73 23.77
N GLY A 413 2.77 -7.62 23.94
CA GLY A 413 2.92 -6.55 22.94
C GLY A 413 2.24 -5.20 23.23
N PHE A 414 1.92 -4.87 24.49
CA PHE A 414 1.55 -3.50 24.86
C PHE A 414 2.78 -2.57 24.98
N ASP A 415 2.56 -1.25 24.91
CA ASP A 415 3.55 -0.20 25.16
C ASP A 415 3.64 0.11 26.67
N PRO A 416 4.74 -0.25 27.36
CA PRO A 416 4.92 0.03 28.79
C PRO A 416 5.30 1.49 29.10
N THR A 417 5.51 2.35 28.09
CA THR A 417 5.75 3.79 28.30
C THR A 417 4.46 4.58 28.59
N ILE A 418 3.30 3.99 28.28
CA ILE A 418 1.97 4.50 28.62
C ILE A 418 1.53 3.84 29.93
N ALA A 419 1.85 4.48 31.04
CA ALA A 419 1.49 4.01 32.38
C ALA A 419 0.05 4.41 32.74
N GLU A 420 -0.59 3.69 33.65
CA GLU A 420 -1.95 3.99 34.12
C GLU A 420 -1.99 4.25 35.63
N GLU A 421 -2.52 5.40 36.02
CA GLU A 421 -2.71 5.81 37.42
C GLU A 421 -4.06 6.54 37.51
N GLY A 422 -5.16 5.77 37.51
CA GLY A 422 -6.53 6.26 37.38
C GLY A 422 -6.91 6.76 35.97
N ARG A 423 -5.91 7.13 35.16
CA ARG A 423 -5.98 7.33 33.70
C ARG A 423 -4.62 7.04 33.06
N PRO A 424 -4.57 6.75 31.74
CA PRO A 424 -3.31 6.63 31.01
C PRO A 424 -2.52 7.95 30.97
N TYR A 425 -1.20 7.87 31.11
CA TYR A 425 -0.26 8.99 31.00
C TYR A 425 1.10 8.52 30.48
N ILE A 426 1.82 9.44 29.86
CA ILE A 426 3.24 9.29 29.50
C ILE A 426 4.09 10.21 30.37
N SER A 427 5.39 9.91 30.50
CA SER A 427 6.36 10.79 31.17
C SER A 427 7.43 11.21 30.17
N ILE A 428 7.60 12.52 29.98
CA ILE A 428 8.59 13.11 29.06
C ILE A 428 9.68 13.85 29.84
N GLN A 429 10.89 13.96 29.29
CA GLN A 429 11.98 14.72 29.90
C GLN A 429 12.25 16.00 29.12
N ARG A 430 11.80 17.14 29.64
CA ARG A 430 12.02 18.45 29.03
C ARG A 430 13.08 19.24 29.80
N GLY A 431 14.30 19.21 29.26
CA GLY A 431 15.46 19.78 29.94
C GLY A 431 15.79 19.02 31.22
N VAL A 432 15.70 19.69 32.37
CA VAL A 432 15.93 19.10 33.71
C VAL A 432 14.63 18.67 34.42
N GLN A 433 13.46 18.87 33.80
CA GLN A 433 12.16 18.54 34.38
C GLN A 433 11.56 17.30 33.73
N THR A 434 10.98 16.42 34.53
CA THR A 434 10.14 15.31 34.07
C THR A 434 8.69 15.73 34.16
N GLU A 435 7.98 15.76 33.03
CA GLU A 435 6.59 16.18 32.95
C GLU A 435 5.69 14.96 32.67
N ARG A 436 4.56 14.84 33.38
CA ARG A 436 3.55 13.80 33.11
C ARG A 436 2.48 14.36 32.19
N ILE A 437 2.35 13.81 30.99
CA ILE A 437 1.28 14.17 30.05
C ILE A 437 0.16 13.14 30.19
N CYS A 438 -0.97 13.57 30.75
CA CYS A 438 -2.15 12.76 30.94
C CYS A 438 -2.91 12.64 29.61
N LEU A 439 -3.12 11.42 29.11
CA LEU A 439 -3.95 11.17 27.94
C LEU A 439 -5.42 11.31 28.34
N GLU A 440 -6.25 11.91 27.49
CA GLU A 440 -7.65 12.27 27.77
C GLU A 440 -8.62 11.57 26.82
N LYS A 441 -8.37 11.65 25.51
CA LYS A 441 -9.27 11.14 24.47
C LYS A 441 -8.45 10.67 23.27
N LEU A 442 -8.72 9.47 22.77
CA LEU A 442 -8.23 9.04 21.46
C LEU A 442 -8.94 9.84 20.36
N ILE A 443 -8.19 10.60 19.56
CA ILE A 443 -8.70 11.39 18.43
C ILE A 443 -8.68 10.54 17.16
N MET A 444 -7.56 9.87 16.88
CA MET A 444 -7.33 9.10 15.65
C MET A 444 -6.53 7.83 15.94
N ARG A 445 -6.87 6.74 15.26
CA ARG A 445 -6.07 5.50 15.19
C ARG A 445 -6.12 4.93 13.77
N GLN A 446 -4.96 4.86 13.13
CA GLN A 446 -4.82 4.36 11.76
C GLN A 446 -4.98 2.82 11.73
N ARG A 447 -5.94 2.32 10.95
CA ARG A 447 -6.36 0.89 10.94
C ARG A 447 -5.51 -0.02 10.05
N SER A 448 -4.18 0.05 10.22
CA SER A 448 -3.19 -0.80 9.57
C SER A 448 -2.62 -1.84 10.53
N VAL A 449 -2.26 -3.02 10.01
CA VAL A 449 -1.41 -4.01 10.69
C VAL A 449 0.03 -3.52 10.60
N ALA A 450 0.60 -3.59 9.39
CA ALA A 450 1.93 -3.09 9.06
C ALA A 450 1.85 -1.69 8.43
N GLY A 451 2.77 -0.79 8.78
CA GLY A 451 2.69 0.61 8.36
C GLY A 451 3.10 1.58 9.45
N ARG A 452 2.51 2.80 9.41
CA ARG A 452 2.77 3.84 10.40
C ARG A 452 1.95 3.67 11.68
N ALA A 453 0.76 3.06 11.60
CA ALA A 453 -0.16 2.90 12.73
C ALA A 453 -0.41 4.21 13.51
N THR A 454 -0.41 5.36 12.81
CA THR A 454 -0.47 6.70 13.41
C THR A 454 -1.63 6.80 14.41
N THR A 455 -1.31 7.26 15.63
CA THR A 455 -2.24 7.28 16.76
C THR A 455 -2.17 8.63 17.45
N CYS A 456 -3.28 9.37 17.44
CA CYS A 456 -3.34 10.74 17.97
C CYS A 456 -4.27 10.79 19.19
N TRP A 457 -3.76 11.28 20.32
CA TRP A 457 -4.51 11.53 21.55
C TRP A 457 -4.62 13.03 21.84
N LYS A 458 -5.75 13.48 22.36
CA LYS A 458 -5.83 14.69 23.17
C LYS A 458 -5.28 14.36 24.56
N GLY A 459 -4.50 15.25 25.13
CA GLY A 459 -4.01 15.17 26.50
C GLY A 459 -3.69 16.54 27.08
N PHE A 460 -3.11 16.56 28.28
CA PHE A 460 -2.65 17.78 28.94
C PHE A 460 -1.53 17.48 29.94
N VAL A 461 -0.77 18.51 30.34
CA VAL A 461 0.24 18.38 31.41
C VAL A 461 -0.48 18.21 32.75
N ARG A 462 -0.13 17.19 33.54
CA ARG A 462 -0.80 16.90 34.83
C ARG A 462 -0.89 18.14 35.75
N ASP A 463 0.17 18.93 35.78
CA ASP A 463 0.32 20.09 36.67
C ASP A 463 -0.13 21.42 36.00
N ALA A 464 -0.61 21.37 34.75
CA ALA A 464 -1.19 22.51 34.01
C ALA A 464 -2.31 22.01 33.07
N PRO A 465 -3.48 21.60 33.61
CA PRO A 465 -4.52 20.90 32.86
C PRO A 465 -5.19 21.74 31.76
N ASP A 466 -5.14 23.08 31.88
CA ASP A 466 -5.65 24.00 30.86
C ASP A 466 -4.78 24.00 29.58
N GLN A 467 -3.53 23.52 29.66
CA GLN A 467 -2.68 23.31 28.50
C GLN A 467 -3.04 21.99 27.81
N ALA A 468 -4.06 22.04 26.95
CA ALA A 468 -4.34 20.98 25.99
C ALA A 468 -3.14 20.76 25.05
N LEU A 469 -2.92 19.49 24.69
CA LEU A 469 -1.85 19.01 23.81
C LEU A 469 -2.39 17.91 22.90
N VAL A 470 -1.74 17.71 21.75
CA VAL A 470 -1.95 16.53 20.88
C VAL A 470 -0.69 15.67 20.90
N ILE A 471 -0.85 14.39 21.24
CA ILE A 471 0.22 13.38 21.28
C ILE A 471 0.04 12.45 20.08
N LYS A 472 1.00 12.43 19.15
CA LYS A 472 1.02 11.60 17.93
C LYS A 472 2.12 10.55 18.07
N ASP A 473 1.72 9.27 18.11
CA ASP A 473 2.61 8.11 18.11
C ASP A 473 2.61 7.45 16.71
N SER A 474 3.79 7.10 16.20
CA SER A 474 4.00 6.59 14.84
C SER A 474 5.13 5.57 14.70
N TRP A 475 5.03 4.65 13.72
CA TRP A 475 6.04 3.64 13.41
C TRP A 475 6.70 3.92 12.06
N GLU A 476 7.93 4.43 12.09
CA GLU A 476 8.57 5.08 10.95
C GLU A 476 9.79 4.34 10.46
N TYR A 477 10.04 4.35 9.15
CA TYR A 477 11.30 3.87 8.62
C TYR A 477 12.48 4.66 9.21
N GLU A 478 13.49 3.94 9.72
CA GLU A 478 14.68 4.50 10.36
C GLU A 478 15.34 5.57 9.48
N GLU A 479 15.38 5.36 8.16
CA GLU A 479 16.05 6.26 7.20
C GLU A 479 15.30 7.58 6.95
N ARG A 480 14.08 7.77 7.48
CA ARG A 480 13.37 9.06 7.36
C ARG A 480 13.85 10.07 8.41
N PRO A 481 14.00 11.36 8.02
CA PRO A 481 14.08 12.46 8.99
C PRO A 481 12.89 12.43 9.95
N GLU A 482 13.12 12.83 11.19
CA GLU A 482 12.09 12.83 12.23
C GLU A 482 11.13 14.01 12.03
N GLU A 483 9.83 13.74 11.93
CA GLU A 483 8.79 14.77 11.77
C GLU A 483 8.92 15.87 12.84
N GLY A 484 9.19 15.47 14.08
CA GLY A 484 9.34 16.38 15.22
C GLY A 484 10.49 17.37 15.08
N LEU A 485 11.55 17.05 14.33
CA LEU A 485 12.63 18.00 14.04
C LEU A 485 12.18 19.07 13.04
N LEU A 486 11.45 18.68 11.99
CA LEU A 486 10.90 19.61 11.00
C LEU A 486 9.86 20.53 11.64
N LEU A 487 8.96 20.00 12.48
CA LEU A 487 7.96 20.80 13.17
C LEU A 487 8.57 21.73 14.21
N LYS A 488 9.62 21.28 14.91
CA LYS A 488 10.40 22.13 15.82
C LYS A 488 11.04 23.30 15.06
N GLU A 489 11.71 23.03 13.95
CA GLU A 489 12.34 24.08 13.13
C GLU A 489 11.32 25.09 12.59
N ALA A 490 10.18 24.63 12.06
CA ALA A 490 9.08 25.51 11.66
C ALA A 490 8.57 26.39 12.83
N THR A 491 8.48 25.82 14.02
CA THR A 491 8.07 26.55 15.24
C THR A 491 9.12 27.58 15.67
N GLU A 492 10.42 27.25 15.59
CA GLU A 492 11.53 28.15 15.96
C GLU A 492 11.76 29.28 14.93
N VAL A 493 11.43 29.04 13.65
CA VAL A 493 11.43 30.06 12.58
C VAL A 493 10.20 30.97 12.63
N GLY A 494 9.13 30.55 13.31
CA GLY A 494 7.89 31.33 13.44
C GLY A 494 6.92 31.16 12.26
N VAL A 495 6.86 29.95 11.69
CA VAL A 495 5.90 29.61 10.62
C VAL A 495 4.46 29.80 11.10
N GLU A 496 3.66 30.52 10.32
CA GLU A 496 2.25 30.83 10.60
C GLU A 496 1.33 29.70 10.14
N ASN A 497 0.12 29.60 10.72
CA ASN A 497 -0.91 28.61 10.35
C ASN A 497 -0.41 27.14 10.25
N VAL A 498 0.49 26.73 11.16
CA VAL A 498 0.95 25.34 11.34
C VAL A 498 0.95 25.00 12.84
N ALA A 499 0.64 23.75 13.20
CA ALA A 499 0.70 23.31 14.59
C ALA A 499 2.10 23.42 15.20
N ARG A 500 2.19 23.96 16.41
CA ARG A 500 3.46 24.29 17.05
C ARG A 500 3.99 23.12 17.88
N HIS A 501 5.31 22.91 17.81
CA HIS A 501 6.02 21.88 18.55
C HIS A 501 5.96 22.10 20.07
N TYR A 502 5.87 21.00 20.81
CA TYR A 502 5.98 20.95 22.28
C TYR A 502 7.16 20.09 22.74
N TYR A 503 7.25 18.87 22.20
CA TYR A 503 8.25 17.86 22.51
C TYR A 503 8.27 16.78 21.41
N HIS A 504 9.38 16.08 21.22
CA HIS A 504 9.43 14.86 20.39
C HIS A 504 10.50 13.90 20.93
N GLU A 505 10.32 12.60 20.70
CA GLU A 505 11.29 11.57 21.05
C GLU A 505 11.21 10.33 20.15
N ILE A 506 12.32 9.58 20.09
CA ILE A 506 12.31 8.17 19.74
C ILE A 506 11.96 7.39 21.01
N VAL A 507 10.88 6.61 20.98
CA VAL A 507 10.37 5.89 22.15
C VAL A 507 11.37 4.80 22.57
N ARG A 508 11.48 4.58 23.88
CA ARG A 508 12.44 3.63 24.47
C ARG A 508 11.76 2.69 25.45
N ILE A 509 12.01 1.39 25.32
CA ILE A 509 11.59 0.40 26.31
C ILE A 509 12.79 0.11 27.22
N GLY A 510 12.74 0.64 28.45
CA GLY A 510 13.89 0.68 29.34
C GLY A 510 15.06 1.40 28.67
N ASN A 511 16.18 0.70 28.48
CA ASN A 511 17.38 1.24 27.83
C ASN A 511 17.44 1.01 26.30
N ALA A 512 16.54 0.22 25.72
CA ALA A 512 16.51 -0.06 24.28
C ALA A 512 15.66 0.97 23.52
N VAL A 513 15.89 1.12 22.21
CA VAL A 513 14.92 1.76 21.31
C VAL A 513 13.70 0.84 21.17
N ASP A 514 12.50 1.41 20.99
CA ASP A 514 11.32 0.66 20.60
C ASP A 514 11.26 0.55 19.06
N ASP A 515 11.94 -0.45 18.51
CA ASP A 515 11.98 -0.75 17.07
C ASP A 515 11.55 -2.19 16.75
N VAL A 516 11.17 -2.44 15.51
CA VAL A 516 10.54 -3.71 15.15
C VAL A 516 11.54 -4.87 15.13
N VAL A 517 12.76 -4.68 14.65
CA VAL A 517 13.75 -5.78 14.49
C VAL A 517 14.36 -6.20 15.83
N GLU A 518 14.85 -5.25 16.63
CA GLU A 518 15.61 -5.54 17.85
C GLU A 518 14.74 -5.55 19.12
N ASN A 519 13.65 -4.78 19.17
CA ASN A 519 12.74 -4.76 20.34
C ASN A 519 11.59 -5.77 20.19
N VAL A 520 10.74 -5.60 19.17
CA VAL A 520 9.54 -6.43 18.96
C VAL A 520 9.91 -7.85 18.56
N ARG A 521 10.71 -8.01 17.50
CA ARG A 521 11.20 -9.31 16.99
C ARG A 521 12.38 -9.86 17.78
N LYS A 522 12.97 -9.09 18.71
CA LYS A 522 14.08 -9.49 19.60
C LYS A 522 15.27 -10.11 18.83
N GLY A 523 15.53 -9.65 17.60
CA GLY A 523 16.59 -10.17 16.73
C GLY A 523 16.24 -11.40 15.87
N LEU A 524 14.96 -11.72 15.65
CA LEU A 524 14.57 -12.72 14.64
C LEU A 524 15.07 -12.32 13.25
N SER A 525 15.48 -13.30 12.43
CA SER A 525 16.09 -13.00 11.13
C SER A 525 15.03 -12.82 10.04
N ASP A 526 14.90 -11.60 9.53
CA ASP A 526 14.08 -11.26 8.36
C ASP A 526 14.43 -12.06 7.09
N THR A 527 15.55 -12.81 7.08
CA THR A 527 15.99 -13.67 5.96
C THR A 527 15.57 -15.14 6.10
N VAL A 528 15.06 -15.55 7.26
CA VAL A 528 14.69 -16.94 7.56
C VAL A 528 13.17 -17.15 7.40
N GLY A 529 12.77 -18.38 7.05
CA GLY A 529 11.43 -18.69 6.60
C GLY A 529 11.20 -18.28 5.13
N ARG A 530 10.13 -18.78 4.52
CA ARG A 530 9.74 -18.44 3.14
C ARG A 530 8.64 -17.38 3.14
N ASN A 531 8.53 -16.64 2.03
CA ASN A 531 7.38 -15.78 1.77
C ASN A 531 6.42 -16.52 0.80
N PRO A 532 5.17 -16.83 1.17
CA PRO A 532 4.24 -17.60 0.34
C PRO A 532 3.69 -16.82 -0.87
N LEU A 533 3.88 -15.50 -0.91
CA LEU A 533 3.48 -14.61 -2.01
C LEU A 533 4.59 -14.41 -3.04
N GLN A 534 5.81 -14.87 -2.76
CA GLN A 534 6.95 -14.81 -3.68
C GLN A 534 7.08 -16.13 -4.45
N LEU A 535 7.14 -16.04 -5.78
CA LEU A 535 7.38 -17.20 -6.65
C LEU A 535 8.76 -17.82 -6.33
N PRO A 536 8.89 -19.17 -6.27
CA PRO A 536 10.16 -19.81 -6.02
C PRO A 536 11.20 -19.49 -7.11
N THR A 537 12.11 -18.57 -6.81
CA THR A 537 13.35 -18.43 -7.58
C THR A 537 14.19 -19.66 -7.27
N ALA A 538 14.40 -20.52 -8.26
CA ALA A 538 15.12 -21.78 -8.07
C ALA A 538 16.51 -21.52 -7.46
N PRO A 539 16.89 -22.21 -6.35
CA PRO A 539 18.18 -22.01 -5.72
C PRO A 539 19.33 -22.29 -6.70
N PHE A 540 20.14 -21.28 -6.97
CA PHE A 540 21.39 -21.48 -7.70
C PHE A 540 22.44 -22.03 -6.74
N GLU A 541 22.42 -23.34 -6.52
CA GLU A 541 23.37 -24.02 -5.64
C GLU A 541 24.81 -23.72 -6.08
N SER A 542 25.56 -23.02 -5.23
CA SER A 542 26.95 -22.69 -5.47
C SER A 542 27.82 -23.91 -5.17
N ILE A 543 27.92 -24.83 -6.14
CA ILE A 543 28.74 -26.05 -6.05
C ILE A 543 30.23 -25.69 -5.92
N THR A 544 30.68 -25.54 -4.68
CA THR A 544 32.09 -25.39 -4.30
C THR A 544 32.73 -26.76 -4.05
N GLY A 545 32.84 -27.55 -5.12
CA GLY A 545 33.50 -28.86 -5.06
C GLY A 545 35.01 -28.76 -4.82
N PRO A 546 35.57 -29.35 -3.76
CA PRO A 546 37.02 -29.50 -3.62
C PRO A 546 37.54 -30.54 -4.62
N ALA A 547 38.76 -30.34 -5.14
CA ALA A 547 39.34 -31.17 -6.18
C ALA A 547 40.47 -32.10 -5.67
N THR A 548 40.70 -33.19 -6.41
CA THR A 548 41.77 -34.21 -6.21
C THR A 548 41.55 -35.16 -5.00
N SER A 549 41.93 -36.44 -5.02
CA SER A 549 42.78 -37.20 -5.96
C SER A 549 42.28 -38.62 -6.27
N LEU A 550 42.49 -39.03 -7.54
CA LEU A 550 42.79 -40.37 -8.09
C LEU A 550 42.67 -41.63 -7.20
N THR A 551 41.94 -42.65 -7.67
CA THR A 551 42.49 -43.98 -8.08
C THR A 551 41.42 -44.89 -8.73
N SER A 552 41.80 -46.06 -9.25
CA SER A 552 41.03 -46.88 -10.20
C SER A 552 40.71 -48.31 -9.74
N GLY A 553 39.50 -48.83 -10.04
CA GLY A 553 39.14 -50.25 -9.87
C GLY A 553 37.71 -50.58 -10.38
N PRO A 554 37.45 -51.68 -11.13
CA PRO A 554 36.15 -51.86 -11.79
C PRO A 554 35.31 -53.12 -11.43
N ALA A 555 34.02 -53.03 -11.77
CA ALA A 555 33.12 -54.09 -12.27
C ALA A 555 32.28 -54.98 -11.31
N ARG A 556 31.08 -55.34 -11.82
CA ARG A 556 30.07 -56.35 -11.36
C ARG A 556 29.35 -56.01 -10.02
N GLY A 557 28.03 -56.07 -9.88
CA GLY A 557 26.93 -56.12 -10.87
C GLY A 557 26.01 -57.36 -10.79
N ARG A 558 24.72 -57.14 -10.52
CA ARG A 558 23.50 -57.89 -10.97
C ARG A 558 22.26 -57.12 -10.44
N SER A 559 21.24 -56.80 -11.27
CA SER A 559 20.08 -57.63 -11.65
C SER A 559 19.10 -57.91 -10.47
N ARG A 560 17.76 -57.92 -10.63
CA ARG A 560 16.99 -58.19 -11.88
C ARG A 560 15.50 -57.77 -11.81
N SER A 561 15.00 -57.09 -12.85
CA SER A 561 13.61 -57.19 -13.40
C SER A 561 12.43 -56.66 -12.54
N ARG A 562 11.20 -56.48 -13.07
CA ARG A 562 10.61 -56.95 -14.35
C ARG A 562 9.45 -56.07 -14.88
N THR A 563 9.31 -56.01 -16.22
CA THR A 563 8.07 -55.73 -17.04
C THR A 563 7.32 -54.38 -16.85
N GLN A 564 7.19 -53.49 -17.86
CA GLN A 564 6.43 -53.55 -19.15
C GLN A 564 4.91 -53.29 -18.97
N THR A 565 4.12 -52.74 -19.91
CA THR A 565 4.23 -52.31 -21.34
C THR A 565 3.02 -51.38 -21.63
N THR A 566 2.92 -50.40 -22.54
CA THR A 566 3.76 -49.64 -23.53
C THR A 566 2.98 -48.33 -23.83
N GLY A 567 3.40 -47.32 -24.63
CA GLY A 567 4.62 -47.06 -25.42
C GLY A 567 4.62 -45.56 -25.83
N GLN A 568 5.75 -44.87 -26.03
CA GLN A 568 6.77 -45.08 -27.08
C GLN A 568 6.14 -45.02 -28.49
N LYS A 569 6.45 -44.06 -29.37
CA LYS A 569 7.74 -43.64 -29.99
C LYS A 569 7.57 -42.23 -30.62
N ARG A 570 8.56 -41.43 -31.05
CA ARG A 570 10.06 -41.40 -31.11
C ARG A 570 10.44 -39.89 -31.17
N SER A 571 11.54 -39.33 -30.64
CA SER A 571 12.99 -39.55 -30.88
C SER A 571 13.46 -39.21 -32.32
N LEU A 572 14.63 -38.61 -32.60
CA LEU A 572 15.72 -38.05 -31.77
C LEU A 572 16.74 -37.25 -32.66
N SER A 573 17.85 -36.79 -32.04
CA SER A 573 19.15 -36.31 -32.59
C SER A 573 19.26 -34.82 -32.96
N ARG A 574 20.30 -34.02 -32.59
CA ARG A 574 21.63 -34.16 -31.91
C ARG A 574 22.89 -34.31 -32.82
N VAL A 575 23.60 -33.20 -33.06
CA VAL A 575 25.09 -33.00 -33.04
C VAL A 575 25.30 -31.49 -32.72
N HIS A 576 26.01 -30.97 -31.70
CA HIS A 576 27.37 -31.12 -31.12
C HIS A 576 28.51 -30.33 -31.82
N ALA A 577 28.87 -29.17 -31.27
CA ALA A 577 30.18 -28.49 -31.42
C ALA A 577 30.38 -27.51 -30.24
N SER A 578 31.60 -27.02 -29.99
CA SER A 578 31.94 -26.14 -28.85
C SER A 578 33.04 -25.13 -29.21
N MET A 579 33.37 -24.21 -28.28
CA MET A 579 34.36 -23.09 -28.34
C MET A 579 33.75 -21.70 -28.67
N PRO A 580 34.40 -20.58 -28.32
CA PRO A 580 34.99 -20.21 -27.02
C PRO A 580 34.42 -18.87 -26.48
N PRO A 581 34.71 -18.42 -25.24
CA PRO A 581 34.07 -17.21 -24.69
C PRO A 581 34.69 -15.87 -25.17
N PRO A 582 33.92 -14.96 -25.79
CA PRO A 582 34.32 -13.56 -25.97
C PRO A 582 34.21 -12.77 -24.65
N LYS A 583 35.01 -11.70 -24.51
CA LYS A 583 35.14 -10.96 -23.24
C LYS A 583 34.05 -9.92 -23.02
N ARG A 584 33.72 -9.67 -21.75
CA ARG A 584 32.78 -8.64 -21.23
C ARG A 584 33.06 -7.24 -21.80
N PRO A 585 32.03 -6.41 -22.02
CA PRO A 585 31.96 -5.06 -21.46
C PRO A 585 31.54 -5.16 -19.97
N LYS A 586 32.22 -4.43 -19.08
CA LYS A 586 31.82 -4.37 -17.66
C LYS A 586 30.50 -3.58 -17.55
N ARG A 587 29.51 -4.06 -16.79
CA ARG A 587 28.52 -3.13 -16.20
C ARG A 587 29.30 -2.20 -15.27
N SER A 588 29.15 -0.90 -15.43
CA SER A 588 29.67 0.09 -14.49
C SER A 588 28.96 -0.07 -13.16
N SER A 589 29.73 -0.29 -12.09
CA SER A 589 29.24 -0.23 -10.72
C SER A 589 28.86 1.22 -10.39
N SER A 590 27.56 1.50 -10.37
CA SER A 590 27.03 2.58 -9.54
C SER A 590 27.12 2.11 -8.08
N ASP A 591 27.96 2.74 -7.27
CA ASP A 591 28.13 2.40 -5.86
C ASP A 591 26.89 2.85 -5.05
N SER A 592 25.83 2.04 -5.09
CA SER A 592 24.81 2.02 -4.06
C SER A 592 25.34 1.16 -2.89
N PRO A 593 25.37 1.68 -1.64
CA PRO A 593 25.86 0.92 -0.50
C PRO A 593 24.93 -0.28 -0.24
N VAL A 594 25.49 -1.48 -0.37
CA VAL A 594 24.78 -2.75 -0.18
C VAL A 594 24.51 -2.97 1.32
N LYS A 595 23.44 -2.37 1.85
CA LYS A 595 22.83 -2.82 3.12
C LYS A 595 22.12 -4.15 2.88
N GLN A 596 22.79 -5.27 3.13
CA GLN A 596 22.15 -6.58 3.27
C GLN A 596 21.54 -6.71 4.68
N GLY A 597 20.42 -6.02 4.90
CA GLY A 597 19.62 -6.06 6.12
C GLY A 597 18.17 -5.71 5.82
N GLY A 598 17.26 -6.14 6.70
CA GLY A 598 15.86 -5.71 6.66
C GLY A 598 15.73 -4.20 6.85
N ARG A 599 14.65 -3.61 6.34
CA ARG A 599 14.32 -2.20 6.60
C ARG A 599 13.53 -2.12 7.90
N ASN A 600 14.12 -1.52 8.93
CA ASN A 600 13.51 -1.43 10.25
C ASN A 600 12.46 -0.31 10.34
N ARG A 601 11.57 -0.40 11.33
CA ARG A 601 10.71 0.70 11.78
C ARG A 601 10.97 1.00 13.26
N VAL A 602 11.01 2.29 13.58
CA VAL A 602 11.23 2.84 14.91
C VAL A 602 9.95 3.55 15.37
N HIS A 603 9.56 3.35 16.63
CA HIS A 603 8.47 4.07 17.27
C HIS A 603 8.92 5.49 17.64
N ARG A 604 8.22 6.49 17.12
CA ARG A 604 8.44 7.91 17.38
C ARG A 604 7.19 8.53 17.98
N ARG A 605 7.39 9.52 18.84
CA ARG A 605 6.35 10.24 19.59
C ARG A 605 6.56 11.74 19.41
N LEU A 606 5.52 12.43 18.95
CA LEU A 606 5.49 13.87 18.70
C LEU A 606 4.36 14.50 19.53
N ILE A 607 4.68 15.56 20.27
CA ILE A 607 3.71 16.34 21.05
C ILE A 607 3.62 17.74 20.48
N MET A 608 2.38 18.18 20.21
CA MET A 608 2.02 19.45 19.60
C MET A 608 1.14 20.27 20.55
N ARG A 609 1.23 21.59 20.45
CA ARG A 609 0.47 22.55 21.27
C ARG A 609 -0.97 22.74 20.80
N ASP A 610 -1.18 22.64 19.50
CA ASP A 610 -2.40 23.11 18.85
C ASP A 610 -3.34 21.93 18.54
N ALA A 611 -4.54 22.01 19.09
CA ALA A 611 -5.61 21.05 18.86
C ALA A 611 -6.73 21.72 18.04
N GLY A 612 -7.18 21.02 17.00
CA GLY A 612 -8.22 21.49 16.09
C GLY A 612 -9.31 20.44 15.86
N LYS A 613 -10.35 20.85 15.13
CA LYS A 613 -11.47 20.01 14.67
C LYS A 613 -11.40 19.82 13.15
N SER A 614 -12.11 18.84 12.62
CA SER A 614 -12.14 18.54 11.18
C SER A 614 -13.01 19.55 10.41
N PHE A 615 -12.84 19.65 9.09
CA PHE A 615 -13.79 20.38 8.22
C PHE A 615 -15.24 19.88 8.34
N TYR A 616 -15.46 18.61 8.69
CA TYR A 616 -16.81 18.08 8.96
C TYR A 616 -17.42 18.59 10.28
N GLU A 617 -16.61 19.23 11.13
CA GLU A 617 -16.98 19.85 12.40
C GLU A 617 -16.96 21.40 12.33
N ALA A 618 -16.92 21.98 11.11
CA ALA A 618 -17.05 23.42 10.90
C ALA A 618 -18.40 23.95 11.41
N ASP A 619 -18.37 25.11 12.08
CA ASP A 619 -19.57 25.69 12.72
C ASP A 619 -20.49 26.37 11.70
N SER A 620 -20.00 26.60 10.48
CA SER A 620 -20.73 27.24 9.38
C SER A 620 -20.15 26.87 8.01
N LEU A 621 -20.90 27.16 6.94
CA LEU A 621 -20.40 27.01 5.56
C LEU A 621 -19.15 27.87 5.30
N ARG A 622 -19.06 29.02 5.98
CA ARG A 622 -17.93 29.97 5.94
C ARG A 622 -16.64 29.36 6.50
N GLY A 623 -16.72 28.45 7.47
CA GLY A 623 -15.56 27.77 8.03
C GLY A 623 -14.77 26.94 7.02
N ILE A 624 -15.41 26.49 5.93
CA ILE A 624 -14.74 25.71 4.87
C ILE A 624 -13.74 26.57 4.06
N PRO A 625 -14.13 27.68 3.40
CA PRO A 625 -13.16 28.54 2.72
C PRO A 625 -12.20 29.25 3.70
N THR A 626 -12.62 29.58 4.94
CA THR A 626 -11.70 30.14 5.96
C THR A 626 -10.60 29.12 6.33
N GLY A 627 -10.96 27.86 6.60
CA GLY A 627 -10.00 26.80 6.89
C GLY A 627 -9.05 26.49 5.72
N LEU A 628 -9.54 26.56 4.49
CA LEU A 628 -8.69 26.43 3.30
C LEU A 628 -7.73 27.62 3.13
N LEU A 629 -8.21 28.84 3.41
CA LEU A 629 -7.39 30.05 3.36
C LEU A 629 -6.26 30.02 4.40
N GLY A 630 -6.55 29.62 5.64
CA GLY A 630 -5.55 29.39 6.69
C GLY A 630 -4.55 28.30 6.31
N GLY A 631 -5.04 27.16 5.80
CA GLY A 631 -4.19 26.07 5.32
C GLY A 631 -3.23 26.49 4.20
N ILE A 632 -3.68 27.30 3.23
CA ILE A 632 -2.85 27.82 2.14
C ILE A 632 -1.82 28.84 2.66
N LYS A 633 -2.17 29.69 3.64
CA LYS A 633 -1.21 30.59 4.32
C LYS A 633 -0.11 29.78 5.01
N GLY A 634 -0.48 28.73 5.75
CA GLY A 634 0.49 27.84 6.41
C GLY A 634 1.38 27.08 5.43
N HIS A 635 0.83 26.66 4.28
CA HIS A 635 1.60 26.04 3.21
C HIS A 635 2.63 26.99 2.59
N GLU A 636 2.26 28.25 2.38
CA GLU A 636 3.17 29.28 1.87
C GLU A 636 4.26 29.61 2.89
N SER A 637 3.90 29.74 4.17
CA SER A 637 4.84 30.02 5.27
C SER A 637 5.86 28.88 5.45
N LEU A 638 5.44 27.62 5.34
CA LEU A 638 6.36 26.46 5.27
C LEU A 638 7.32 26.56 4.08
N LEU A 639 6.83 26.93 2.88
CA LEU A 639 7.68 27.03 1.68
C LEU A 639 8.74 28.13 1.81
N ASP A 640 8.42 29.23 2.50
CA ASP A 640 9.42 30.25 2.84
C ASP A 640 10.41 29.78 3.93
N ALA A 641 9.98 28.98 4.90
CA ALA A 641 10.86 28.20 5.77
C ALA A 641 11.56 27.02 5.06
N LYS A 642 11.45 26.92 3.73
CA LYS A 642 12.10 25.92 2.85
C LYS A 642 11.58 24.49 3.03
N ILE A 643 10.44 24.32 3.68
CA ILE A 643 9.74 23.04 3.90
C ILE A 643 8.59 22.91 2.88
N LEU A 644 8.54 21.82 2.14
CA LEU A 644 7.43 21.48 1.24
C LEU A 644 6.65 20.29 1.80
N HIS A 645 5.33 20.43 1.96
CA HIS A 645 4.45 19.54 2.75
C HIS A 645 4.22 18.14 2.11
N ARG A 646 3.78 18.09 0.84
CA ARG A 646 3.69 16.88 0.00
C ARG A 646 2.62 15.83 0.38
N ASP A 647 1.75 16.11 1.35
CA ASP A 647 0.53 15.34 1.63
C ASP A 647 -0.63 16.22 2.16
N ILE A 648 -0.99 17.28 1.42
CA ILE A 648 -2.21 18.05 1.72
C ILE A 648 -3.45 17.15 1.56
N SER A 649 -4.30 17.09 2.59
CA SER A 649 -5.49 16.25 2.64
C SER A 649 -6.53 16.80 3.62
N ILE A 650 -7.79 16.31 3.57
CA ILE A 650 -8.84 16.66 4.55
C ILE A 650 -8.43 16.33 6.00
N GLY A 651 -7.52 15.37 6.21
CA GLY A 651 -7.03 14.99 7.54
C GLY A 651 -5.86 15.83 8.05
N ASN A 652 -5.18 16.58 7.17
CA ASN A 652 -3.93 17.30 7.48
C ASN A 652 -4.10 18.83 7.49
N VAL A 653 -5.32 19.31 7.19
CA VAL A 653 -5.75 20.71 7.35
C VAL A 653 -6.81 20.72 8.45
N MET A 654 -6.52 21.36 9.56
CA MET A 654 -7.35 21.38 10.76
C MET A 654 -7.97 22.77 10.98
N LEU A 655 -9.19 22.81 11.52
CA LEU A 655 -9.84 24.05 11.94
C LEU A 655 -9.51 24.37 13.40
N THR A 656 -9.24 25.64 13.70
CA THR A 656 -9.18 26.14 15.07
C THR A 656 -10.55 26.00 15.75
N MET A 657 -10.56 25.79 17.07
CA MET A 657 -11.78 25.52 17.83
C MET A 657 -12.74 26.73 17.98
N ALA A 658 -12.27 27.94 17.68
CA ALA A 658 -12.97 29.19 18.03
C ALA A 658 -13.38 30.08 16.83
N GLU A 659 -12.67 29.99 15.70
CA GLU A 659 -12.83 30.94 14.57
C GLU A 659 -12.94 30.24 13.20
N ASP A 660 -12.85 28.90 13.15
CA ASP A 660 -12.70 28.08 11.95
C ASP A 660 -11.53 28.51 11.03
N ASP A 661 -10.53 29.26 11.53
CA ASP A 661 -9.28 29.48 10.79
C ASP A 661 -8.45 28.19 10.70
N GLY A 662 -7.78 28.01 9.57
CA GLY A 662 -7.13 26.75 9.21
C GLY A 662 -5.66 26.69 9.56
N PHE A 663 -5.18 25.54 10.00
CA PHE A 663 -3.75 25.28 10.19
C PHE A 663 -3.35 23.89 9.70
N LEU A 664 -2.10 23.76 9.27
CA LEU A 664 -1.56 22.47 8.83
C LEU A 664 -1.03 21.64 9.99
N ILE A 665 -1.22 20.34 9.87
CA ILE A 665 -0.56 19.30 10.66
C ILE A 665 0.14 18.30 9.73
N ASP A 666 0.83 17.34 10.34
CA ASP A 666 1.45 16.18 9.69
C ASP A 666 2.55 16.52 8.65
N LEU A 667 3.78 16.67 9.14
CA LEU A 667 4.96 16.91 8.29
C LEU A 667 5.67 15.61 7.86
N ASP A 668 5.00 14.44 7.93
CA ASP A 668 5.62 13.12 7.72
C ASP A 668 6.20 12.86 6.34
N LEU A 669 5.61 13.48 5.30
CA LEU A 669 6.08 13.39 3.93
C LEU A 669 6.83 14.64 3.48
N ALA A 670 6.96 15.62 4.38
CA ALA A 670 7.56 16.90 4.09
C ALA A 670 9.06 16.76 3.84
N ILE A 671 9.61 17.69 3.06
CA ILE A 671 11.02 17.74 2.73
C ILE A 671 11.53 19.16 2.83
N LYS A 672 12.81 19.34 3.18
CA LYS A 672 13.49 20.58 2.82
C LYS A 672 13.75 20.61 1.32
N ILE A 673 13.49 21.75 0.68
CA ILE A 673 13.63 21.91 -0.78
C ILE A 673 15.09 22.04 -1.24
N ASP A 674 16.00 22.37 -0.34
CA ASP A 674 17.45 22.51 -0.55
C ASP A 674 18.24 21.23 -0.23
N ARG A 675 17.56 20.13 0.14
CA ARG A 675 18.20 18.87 0.52
C ARG A 675 19.13 18.31 -0.58
N GLU A 676 20.29 17.80 -0.17
CA GLU A 676 21.27 17.23 -1.11
C GLU A 676 20.89 15.84 -1.65
N LYS A 677 20.01 15.09 -0.99
CA LYS A 677 19.74 13.66 -1.26
C LYS A 677 18.30 13.26 -0.95
N ALA A 678 17.84 12.17 -1.57
CA ALA A 678 16.62 11.47 -1.17
C ALA A 678 16.85 10.66 0.12
N SER A 679 15.79 10.40 0.88
CA SER A 679 15.84 9.79 2.22
C SER A 679 16.12 8.28 2.27
N GLY A 680 16.39 7.60 1.15
CA GLY A 680 16.68 6.15 1.11
C GLY A 680 15.52 5.20 1.46
N ALA A 681 14.46 5.70 2.12
CA ALA A 681 13.24 4.99 2.44
C ALA A 681 12.62 4.30 1.20
N PRO A 682 11.96 3.13 1.36
CA PRO A 682 11.44 2.35 0.24
C PRO A 682 10.40 3.11 -0.57
N SER A 683 9.53 3.85 0.14
CA SER A 683 8.45 4.66 -0.43
C SER A 683 7.99 5.75 0.55
N LYS A 684 7.33 6.79 0.03
CA LYS A 684 6.37 7.62 0.77
C LYS A 684 5.00 6.95 0.75
N THR A 685 4.16 7.28 1.73
CA THR A 685 2.78 6.77 1.82
C THR A 685 1.88 7.96 2.00
N GLY A 686 1.09 8.30 0.97
CA GLY A 686 0.33 9.54 0.92
C GLY A 686 -1.09 9.36 0.40
N THR A 687 -1.91 10.38 0.57
CA THR A 687 -3.38 10.27 0.50
C THR A 687 -3.88 10.44 -0.93
N LYS A 688 -3.84 9.35 -1.70
CA LYS A 688 -4.02 9.27 -3.17
C LYS A 688 -5.17 10.11 -3.76
N VAL A 689 -6.32 10.18 -3.09
CA VAL A 689 -7.49 10.89 -3.63
C VAL A 689 -7.28 12.41 -3.76
N PHE A 690 -6.43 13.00 -2.91
CA PHE A 690 -6.09 14.43 -2.96
C PHE A 690 -4.92 14.72 -3.90
N MET A 691 -4.03 13.74 -4.15
CA MET A 691 -2.85 13.92 -5.00
C MET A 691 -3.18 14.59 -6.34
N ALA A 692 -2.35 15.58 -6.69
CA ALA A 692 -2.42 16.29 -7.95
C ALA A 692 -2.28 15.38 -9.17
N ILE A 693 -2.90 15.75 -10.30
CA ILE A 693 -2.90 14.94 -11.52
C ILE A 693 -1.46 14.74 -12.05
N GLY A 694 -0.61 15.77 -12.02
CA GLY A 694 0.80 15.64 -12.40
C GLY A 694 1.57 14.66 -11.51
N ALA A 695 1.37 14.74 -10.19
CA ALA A 695 1.99 13.83 -9.22
C ALA A 695 1.47 12.37 -9.33
N LEU A 696 0.25 12.16 -9.83
CA LEU A 696 -0.30 10.83 -10.15
C LEU A 696 0.30 10.23 -11.42
N TYR A 697 0.58 11.03 -12.46
CA TYR A 697 1.40 10.63 -13.62
C TYR A 697 2.90 10.48 -13.30
N GLY A 698 3.32 10.65 -12.04
CA GLY A 698 4.70 10.45 -11.59
C GLY A 698 5.62 11.66 -11.73
N GLU A 699 5.09 12.86 -11.97
CA GLU A 699 5.87 14.10 -11.99
C GLU A 699 6.47 14.40 -10.59
N ASN A 700 7.58 15.14 -10.56
CA ASN A 700 8.23 15.50 -9.29
C ASN A 700 7.31 16.42 -8.47
N HIS A 701 7.13 16.11 -7.19
CA HIS A 701 6.21 16.83 -6.31
C HIS A 701 6.78 18.22 -5.96
N ASN A 702 6.02 19.28 -6.21
CA ASN A 702 6.37 20.68 -5.95
C ASN A 702 5.20 21.39 -5.23
N PHE A 703 5.31 22.70 -4.97
CA PHE A 703 4.28 23.43 -4.23
C PHE A 703 2.95 23.56 -4.99
N MET A 704 2.96 23.61 -6.33
CA MET A 704 1.72 23.67 -7.12
C MET A 704 0.93 22.35 -7.03
N HIS A 705 1.60 21.21 -6.89
CA HIS A 705 0.94 19.93 -6.63
C HIS A 705 0.25 19.88 -5.24
N ASP A 706 0.75 20.61 -4.25
CA ASP A 706 0.05 20.78 -2.97
C ASP A 706 -1.12 21.77 -3.09
N LEU A 707 -0.99 22.83 -3.90
CA LEU A 707 -2.08 23.77 -4.21
C LEU A 707 -3.23 23.10 -4.99
N GLU A 708 -2.95 22.25 -5.98
CA GLU A 708 -3.97 21.42 -6.63
C GLU A 708 -4.65 20.47 -5.62
N SER A 709 -3.91 20.01 -4.60
CA SER A 709 -4.48 19.16 -3.55
C SER A 709 -5.47 19.91 -2.66
N PHE A 710 -5.28 21.20 -2.36
CA PHE A 710 -6.29 22.03 -1.66
C PHE A 710 -7.60 22.15 -2.45
N PHE A 711 -7.55 22.22 -3.78
CA PHE A 711 -8.75 22.20 -4.63
C PHE A 711 -9.49 20.85 -4.53
N TRP A 712 -8.77 19.73 -4.54
CA TRP A 712 -9.38 18.41 -4.31
C TRP A 712 -9.93 18.23 -2.90
N VAL A 713 -9.34 18.89 -1.88
CA VAL A 713 -9.89 18.97 -0.52
C VAL A 713 -11.24 19.70 -0.54
N LEU A 714 -11.34 20.90 -1.11
CA LEU A 714 -12.60 21.64 -1.23
C LEU A 714 -13.67 20.82 -1.99
N PHE A 715 -13.33 20.30 -3.16
CA PHE A 715 -14.24 19.52 -4.02
C PHE A 715 -14.86 18.34 -3.26
N LEU A 716 -14.04 17.55 -2.55
CA LEU A 716 -14.53 16.36 -1.85
C LEU A 716 -15.33 16.71 -0.59
N ILE A 717 -14.96 17.76 0.16
CA ILE A 717 -15.78 18.29 1.27
C ILE A 717 -17.16 18.71 0.75
N CYS A 718 -17.24 19.46 -0.35
CA CYS A 718 -18.51 19.94 -0.88
C CYS A 718 -19.45 18.84 -1.40
N THR A 719 -18.92 17.65 -1.75
CA THR A 719 -19.76 16.46 -2.07
C THR A 719 -20.28 15.72 -0.82
N GLN A 720 -19.91 16.15 0.38
CA GLN A 720 -20.12 15.40 1.62
C GLN A 720 -20.69 16.22 2.79
N TRP A 721 -20.37 17.50 2.92
CA TRP A 721 -20.73 18.32 4.08
C TRP A 721 -22.20 18.75 4.03
N THR A 722 -22.98 18.34 5.03
CA THR A 722 -24.44 18.49 5.09
C THR A 722 -24.90 19.53 6.13
N GLY A 723 -23.99 20.37 6.61
CA GLY A 723 -24.22 21.38 7.66
C GLY A 723 -23.59 21.01 9.01
N PRO A 724 -23.51 21.97 9.95
CA PRO A 724 -22.94 21.76 11.27
C PRO A 724 -23.69 20.67 12.05
N GLY A 725 -22.97 19.72 12.65
CA GLY A 725 -23.56 18.62 13.42
C GLY A 725 -24.33 17.56 12.60
N SER A 726 -24.42 17.71 11.27
CA SER A 726 -25.09 16.76 10.38
C SER A 726 -24.21 15.54 10.04
N SER A 727 -24.83 14.45 9.61
CA SER A 727 -24.09 13.26 9.15
C SER A 727 -23.53 13.45 7.74
N ILE A 728 -22.25 13.07 7.58
CA ILE A 728 -21.50 13.15 6.32
C ILE A 728 -22.23 12.35 5.22
N SER A 729 -22.49 12.99 4.07
CA SER A 729 -23.11 12.32 2.93
C SER A 729 -22.16 11.31 2.28
N LYS A 730 -22.73 10.25 1.70
CA LYS A 730 -21.97 9.32 0.85
C LYS A 730 -21.68 9.96 -0.49
N THR A 731 -20.50 9.70 -1.03
CA THR A 731 -20.05 10.25 -2.31
C THR A 731 -19.44 9.17 -3.20
N LYS A 732 -19.71 9.22 -4.51
CA LYS A 732 -19.18 8.25 -5.47
C LYS A 732 -17.64 8.29 -5.56
N TYR A 733 -17.04 9.41 -5.14
CA TYR A 733 -15.59 9.62 -5.14
C TYR A 733 -14.84 8.77 -4.11
N GLU A 734 -15.53 8.10 -3.17
CA GLU A 734 -14.94 7.02 -2.36
C GLU A 734 -14.31 5.91 -3.21
N SER A 735 -14.77 5.73 -4.46
CA SER A 735 -14.22 4.77 -5.41
C SER A 735 -12.77 5.08 -5.84
N TRP A 736 -12.33 6.34 -5.78
CA TRP A 736 -10.97 6.77 -6.15
C TRP A 736 -9.87 6.13 -5.29
N ASN A 737 -10.20 5.68 -4.08
CA ASN A 737 -9.30 4.91 -3.23
C ASN A 737 -8.77 3.62 -3.90
N TYR A 738 -9.57 3.01 -4.78
CA TYR A 738 -9.29 1.68 -5.35
C TYR A 738 -8.82 1.72 -6.82
N LYS A 739 -8.83 2.92 -7.43
CA LYS A 739 -8.23 3.20 -8.75
C LYS A 739 -6.71 3.09 -8.70
N ASP A 740 -6.05 2.72 -9.79
CA ASP A 740 -4.61 2.93 -9.89
C ASP A 740 -4.29 4.43 -10.12
N THR A 741 -3.02 4.79 -10.21
CA THR A 741 -2.61 6.20 -10.32
C THR A 741 -2.86 6.80 -11.71
N GLU A 742 -2.78 6.01 -12.77
CA GLU A 742 -3.00 6.46 -14.15
C GLU A 742 -4.52 6.59 -14.40
N GLU A 743 -5.30 5.57 -14.01
CA GLU A 743 -6.77 5.62 -14.09
C GLU A 743 -7.35 6.78 -13.25
N LEU A 744 -6.78 7.08 -12.07
CA LEU A 744 -7.23 8.22 -11.26
C LEU A 744 -6.83 9.58 -11.87
N ALA A 745 -5.64 9.69 -12.47
CA ALA A 745 -5.20 10.91 -13.14
C ALA A 745 -6.12 11.25 -14.33
N ASP A 746 -6.45 10.24 -15.15
CA ASP A 746 -7.34 10.36 -16.29
C ASP A 746 -8.78 10.70 -15.86
N LEU A 747 -9.29 10.06 -14.80
CA LEU A 747 -10.62 10.38 -14.24
C LEU A 747 -10.70 11.83 -13.73
N LYS A 748 -9.66 12.31 -13.03
CA LYS A 748 -9.60 13.71 -12.57
C LYS A 748 -9.49 14.68 -13.73
N MET A 749 -8.64 14.39 -14.73
CA MET A 749 -8.48 15.24 -15.91
C MET A 749 -9.76 15.32 -16.74
N GLY A 750 -10.45 14.20 -16.95
CA GLY A 750 -11.76 14.14 -17.60
C GLY A 750 -12.89 14.84 -16.83
N ILE A 751 -12.68 15.28 -15.59
CA ILE A 751 -13.62 16.11 -14.81
C ILE A 751 -13.31 17.60 -14.99
N VAL A 752 -12.04 18.02 -15.01
CA VAL A 752 -11.64 19.44 -15.03
C VAL A 752 -11.37 20.02 -16.43
N VAL A 753 -11.27 19.20 -17.47
CA VAL A 753 -10.90 19.65 -18.83
C VAL A 753 -11.99 20.50 -19.52
N GLU A 754 -13.26 20.21 -19.30
CA GLU A 754 -14.42 20.89 -19.93
C GLU A 754 -15.19 21.70 -18.89
N GLU A 755 -15.48 22.98 -19.16
CA GLU A 755 -16.08 23.91 -18.19
C GLU A 755 -17.55 23.59 -17.90
N ASP A 756 -18.38 23.47 -18.94
CA ASP A 756 -19.79 23.09 -18.84
C ASP A 756 -19.96 21.76 -18.10
N ARG A 757 -19.04 20.82 -18.37
CA ARG A 757 -19.02 19.50 -17.75
C ARG A 757 -18.63 19.57 -16.27
N PHE A 758 -17.61 20.35 -15.92
CA PHE A 758 -17.23 20.55 -14.52
C PHE A 758 -18.35 21.25 -13.73
N THR A 759 -19.00 22.25 -14.33
CA THR A 759 -20.15 22.96 -13.77
C THR A 759 -21.32 22.00 -13.51
N ALA A 760 -21.73 21.22 -14.51
CA ALA A 760 -22.79 20.21 -14.37
C ALA A 760 -22.41 19.05 -13.42
N GLU A 761 -21.13 18.86 -13.13
CA GLU A 761 -20.63 17.91 -12.13
C GLU A 761 -20.79 18.47 -10.71
N VAL A 762 -20.32 19.69 -10.43
CA VAL A 762 -20.45 20.31 -9.10
C VAL A 762 -21.90 20.65 -8.77
N GLU A 763 -22.71 21.11 -9.72
CA GLU A 763 -24.14 21.37 -9.50
C GLU A 763 -24.93 20.13 -9.10
N ARG A 764 -24.48 18.94 -9.52
CA ARG A 764 -25.17 17.66 -9.30
C ARG A 764 -24.68 16.93 -8.07
N GLU A 765 -23.36 16.96 -7.81
CA GLU A 765 -22.74 16.17 -6.73
C GLU A 765 -22.52 16.97 -5.43
N PHE A 766 -22.59 18.31 -5.46
CA PHE A 766 -22.47 19.11 -4.22
C PHE A 766 -23.75 19.03 -3.39
N THR A 767 -23.59 18.98 -2.07
CA THR A 767 -24.71 19.04 -1.13
C THR A 767 -25.47 20.36 -1.28
N ALA A 768 -26.76 20.37 -0.89
CA ALA A 768 -27.58 21.58 -0.92
C ALA A 768 -26.93 22.74 -0.13
N GLN A 769 -26.27 22.39 0.98
CA GLN A 769 -25.54 23.30 1.86
C GLN A 769 -24.27 23.87 1.22
N CYS A 770 -23.57 23.12 0.36
CA CYS A 770 -22.34 23.58 -0.29
C CYS A 770 -22.56 24.27 -1.65
N LYS A 771 -23.79 24.33 -2.17
CA LYS A 771 -24.07 25.04 -3.45
C LYS A 771 -23.62 26.50 -3.50
N PRO A 772 -23.65 27.31 -2.42
CA PRO A 772 -23.09 28.67 -2.45
C PRO A 772 -21.58 28.74 -2.70
N LEU A 773 -20.83 27.64 -2.57
CA LEU A 773 -19.40 27.55 -2.89
C LEU A 773 -19.12 27.18 -4.36
N ILE A 774 -20.15 26.96 -5.20
CA ILE A 774 -19.95 26.63 -6.62
C ILE A 774 -19.17 27.74 -7.37
N PRO A 775 -19.49 29.05 -7.26
CA PRO A 775 -18.70 30.09 -7.92
C PRO A 775 -17.23 30.10 -7.51
N CYS A 776 -16.95 29.86 -6.22
CA CYS A 776 -15.60 29.78 -5.67
C CYS A 776 -14.79 28.63 -6.31
N ILE A 777 -15.35 27.42 -6.42
CA ILE A 777 -14.60 26.31 -7.00
C ILE A 777 -14.49 26.38 -8.53
N LEU A 778 -15.42 27.05 -9.23
CA LEU A 778 -15.26 27.37 -10.64
C LEU A 778 -14.10 28.35 -10.86
N GLU A 779 -14.02 29.41 -10.05
CA GLU A 779 -12.91 30.38 -10.13
C GLU A 779 -11.55 29.74 -9.78
N LEU A 780 -11.50 28.86 -8.75
CA LEU A 780 -10.31 28.06 -8.46
C LEU A 780 -9.94 27.06 -9.59
N ARG A 781 -10.93 26.54 -10.34
CA ARG A 781 -10.68 25.64 -11.48
C ARG A 781 -9.99 26.39 -12.63
N GLU A 782 -10.39 27.63 -12.92
CA GLU A 782 -9.68 28.44 -13.92
C GLU A 782 -8.25 28.76 -13.50
N GLU A 783 -8.05 29.10 -12.23
CA GLU A 783 -6.72 29.46 -11.72
C GLU A 783 -5.73 28.29 -11.68
N LEU A 784 -6.23 27.07 -11.47
CA LEU A 784 -5.43 25.84 -11.44
C LEU A 784 -5.32 25.12 -12.79
N PHE A 785 -6.31 25.24 -13.68
CA PHE A 785 -6.39 24.51 -14.95
C PHE A 785 -6.74 25.43 -16.14
N PRO A 786 -5.99 26.52 -16.38
CA PRO A 786 -6.36 27.56 -17.34
C PRO A 786 -6.59 26.99 -18.75
N GLY A 787 -7.80 27.19 -19.28
CA GLY A 787 -8.22 26.61 -20.57
C GLY A 787 -8.29 25.08 -20.59
N GLY A 788 -8.61 24.47 -19.44
CA GLY A 788 -8.71 23.01 -19.26
C GLY A 788 -7.35 22.27 -19.19
N ARG A 789 -6.23 22.99 -19.02
CA ARG A 789 -4.88 22.42 -19.14
C ARG A 789 -4.11 22.47 -17.82
N ARG A 790 -3.36 21.40 -17.51
CA ARG A 790 -2.40 21.41 -16.40
C ARG A 790 -1.31 22.47 -16.62
N PRO A 791 -0.99 23.29 -15.61
CA PRO A 791 0.12 24.24 -15.66
C PRO A 791 1.45 23.54 -15.99
N ARG A 792 2.36 24.25 -16.68
CA ARG A 792 3.69 23.75 -17.03
C ARG A 792 4.76 24.76 -16.62
N GLY A 793 5.50 24.43 -15.55
CA GLY A 793 6.43 25.33 -14.89
C GLY A 793 5.87 25.83 -13.56
N GLU A 794 6.73 26.41 -12.72
CA GLU A 794 6.37 26.88 -11.38
C GLU A 794 5.91 28.34 -11.40
N ASP A 795 4.67 28.59 -10.94
CA ASP A 795 4.12 29.93 -10.73
C ASP A 795 3.76 30.14 -9.27
N ARG A 796 4.50 31.03 -8.59
CA ARG A 796 4.23 31.38 -7.19
C ARG A 796 3.10 32.39 -7.03
N GLN A 797 2.69 33.12 -8.07
CA GLN A 797 1.53 34.02 -7.99
C GLN A 797 0.21 33.28 -7.76
N LEU A 798 0.16 31.97 -8.04
CA LEU A 798 -0.99 31.09 -7.77
C LEU A 798 -1.45 31.16 -6.29
N TYR A 799 -0.53 31.30 -5.32
CA TYR A 799 -0.89 31.52 -3.91
C TYR A 799 -1.78 32.75 -3.74
N SER A 800 -1.35 33.90 -4.27
CA SER A 800 -2.10 35.16 -4.16
C SER A 800 -3.46 35.08 -4.84
N ARG A 801 -3.53 34.40 -6.00
CA ARG A 801 -4.79 34.24 -6.73
C ARG A 801 -5.77 33.33 -5.98
N MET A 802 -5.35 32.14 -5.56
CA MET A 802 -6.19 31.21 -4.79
C MET A 802 -6.67 31.80 -3.45
N LYS A 803 -5.80 32.52 -2.72
CA LYS A 803 -6.21 33.21 -1.48
C LYS A 803 -7.29 34.26 -1.77
N SER A 804 -7.12 35.07 -2.82
CA SER A 804 -8.06 36.11 -3.21
C SER A 804 -9.45 35.57 -3.63
N VAL A 805 -9.50 34.38 -4.27
CA VAL A 805 -10.76 33.67 -4.56
C VAL A 805 -11.48 33.25 -3.28
N LEU A 806 -10.75 32.66 -2.32
CA LEU A 806 -11.32 32.24 -1.03
C LEU A 806 -11.77 33.44 -0.18
N GLU A 807 -11.02 34.54 -0.20
CA GLU A 807 -11.37 35.80 0.48
C GLU A 807 -12.70 36.37 -0.06
N ARG A 808 -12.87 36.46 -1.39
CA ARG A 808 -14.17 36.84 -2.01
C ARG A 808 -15.33 35.91 -1.64
N ALA A 809 -15.06 34.61 -1.55
CA ALA A 809 -16.07 33.63 -1.18
C ALA A 809 -16.54 33.82 0.27
N ILE A 810 -15.62 34.12 1.20
CA ILE A 810 -15.91 34.42 2.60
C ILE A 810 -16.76 35.71 2.71
N GLU A 811 -16.34 36.79 2.05
CA GLU A 811 -17.08 38.07 2.02
C GLU A 811 -18.52 37.90 1.48
N THR A 812 -18.68 37.11 0.41
CA THR A 812 -19.98 36.84 -0.20
C THR A 812 -20.90 36.08 0.76
N LEU A 813 -20.38 35.09 1.48
CA LEU A 813 -21.14 34.37 2.51
C LEU A 813 -21.56 35.28 3.66
N ASP A 814 -20.68 36.18 4.12
CA ASP A 814 -20.99 37.14 5.20
C ASP A 814 -22.14 38.09 4.80
N THR A 815 -22.22 38.53 3.54
CA THR A 815 -23.37 39.34 3.07
C THR A 815 -24.69 38.57 2.97
N THR A 816 -24.64 37.24 2.82
CA THR A 816 -25.82 36.38 2.64
C THR A 816 -26.51 36.04 3.97
N VAL A 817 -25.82 36.19 5.11
CA VAL A 817 -26.36 35.92 6.45
C VAL A 817 -27.05 37.15 7.09
N GLN A 818 -26.98 38.31 6.45
CA GLN A 818 -27.57 39.57 6.92
C GLN A 818 -28.88 39.97 6.20
N GLN A 819 -29.49 39.04 5.45
CA GLN A 819 -30.77 39.21 4.75
C GLN A 819 -31.78 38.12 5.14
#